data_AF-A0A1H6WBL8-F1
#
_entry.id   AF-A0A1H6WBL8-F1
#
_cell.length_a   1.000
_cell.length_b   1.000
_cell.length_c   1.000
_cell.angle_alpha   90.00
_cell.angle_beta   90.00
_cell.angle_gamma   90.00
#
_symmetry.space_group_name_H-M   'P 1'
#
loop_
_entity.id
_entity.type
_entity.pdbx_description
1 polymer ?
#
loop_
_entity_poly.entity_id
_entity_poly.type
_entity_poly.pdbx_seq_one_letter_code
_entity_poly.pdbx_strand_id
1 'polypeptide(L)'
;MKTLCITGSVQSRLDPFAENLGKAGASAARPTTRDQEMTIAAWHRKVLATQKDHASVPSTSAPGHVWEQLVGEIFLANHNQPLWYWADTGSTLLLDFWFNFDPNTFFLLLHTSPHEALMDAIEHGADTLEVLQNALDDWYQRTRQMLRFHLRHPTRSILLDSNDALGQPDAYIDVLAQRWQLPLETIEIEQTWQNDPHHLTFYLVDKVLQNQPQALALHHEVQASLFLINDSKAPASKPELGDVVSDYLEARRLLQAGQADNDTLRQTLKAAQSQLADSNLALQDRQVQLANLETDHRHLQAQSEQYLQELSEIRSGLENSDQENRLLLEQLRHTLENLEKLAQEDRHKSQQLTELNVERNTLLSQIDLFAKEKTALAAVHDEQARLANERKTQIDTLSKEKAGLVAARDALSKEKAELVATRDALAKEKTALAAAHDEQARLANERKTQIDTLSKEKAGLVAARDALSKEKTELVAARDALVKEKTAFAAARDEQARLANERKTQIDTLSKEKAGLVAARDALSKEKTELVAARDALVKEKTVLATAHDEQARLANERKSQIDVLSKEKTELVAIRDRLSKEKINLAAARDEQARLANKRQVQFEVLSKEAAELIAIRGALAKEKTQLAAARDEQAKLASEREVQINVLANEKSNLIATYSEQAKLLNEHKAKIDKLLNEKAELVAARYNLHKEKTNLTVARDTLLKEIPPITETPQKQLKILSAEKTTLQANLDALTKEHEQQHSKLDESENENQQLLIQLHQTQEELERYLLQYQSSQEQLGKQQTRLQKILQRHPDYWDFNTLEINLVESDSSQQIVQWRLTELYIGERLIPEIRFKTCLANGLAGIVIQRTEGTGSPAPLLRWPNGFATAEELPCIPTRGPSTQGNNAALSGLGTSDWDTIQRLAKQLAGLLAQPTENRLPKQLNSAALRNGLLAFAKTLAGWPKMLRYDSIQLQEALCNQGYERLGISLGNLCLGHSHWPAFDYRLATVDIEPHPFGQNPRLEFPDGSSRNVLQNWFAESTDSHGSRLELRFARPNAMDTNVWGALSQNDQQLIGTLIKTLPLQLEDLKQAYPAASRPWQDWQAMAGMLRDTLRDILIRTTALRGTPAGIEE
;
A
#
# COMPACT_ATOMS: atom_id res chain seq x y z
N MET A 1 31.79 -40.43 -38.98
CA MET A 1 31.48 -39.13 -38.36
C MET A 1 31.52 -38.08 -39.45
N LYS A 2 30.47 -37.27 -39.56
CA LYS A 2 30.44 -36.06 -40.40
C LYS A 2 30.07 -34.88 -39.51
N THR A 3 30.56 -33.71 -39.87
CA THR A 3 30.46 -32.50 -39.04
C THR A 3 29.84 -31.38 -39.89
N LEU A 4 28.94 -30.57 -39.33
CA LEU A 4 28.33 -29.46 -40.05
C LEU A 4 28.59 -28.13 -39.34
N CYS A 5 29.36 -27.26 -39.99
CA CYS A 5 29.52 -25.86 -39.61
C CYS A 5 28.37 -25.07 -40.25
N ILE A 6 27.43 -24.59 -39.43
CA ILE A 6 26.35 -23.68 -39.85
C ILE A 6 26.80 -22.26 -39.51
N THR A 7 26.81 -21.36 -40.49
CA THR A 7 27.21 -19.97 -40.25
C THR A 7 26.62 -19.01 -41.27
N GLY A 8 26.66 -17.72 -40.95
CA GLY A 8 26.01 -16.66 -41.72
C GLY A 8 26.58 -15.29 -41.40
N SER A 9 25.87 -14.24 -41.84
CA SER A 9 26.13 -12.86 -41.43
C SER A 9 25.35 -12.43 -40.18
N VAL A 10 24.25 -13.11 -39.84
CA VAL A 10 23.32 -12.79 -38.74
C VAL A 10 23.10 -14.04 -37.86
N GLN A 11 23.07 -13.90 -36.53
CA GLN A 11 23.03 -15.05 -35.60
C GLN A 11 21.63 -15.62 -35.35
N SER A 12 20.64 -14.75 -35.10
CA SER A 12 19.22 -15.10 -34.96
C SER A 12 18.70 -15.96 -36.12
N ARG A 13 19.24 -15.74 -37.32
CA ARG A 13 18.93 -16.46 -38.56
C ARG A 13 19.59 -17.85 -38.67
N LEU A 14 20.48 -18.23 -37.74
CA LEU A 14 21.08 -19.58 -37.70
C LEU A 14 20.33 -20.53 -36.76
N ASP A 15 19.77 -19.99 -35.67
CA ASP A 15 19.19 -20.80 -34.59
C ASP A 15 17.97 -21.64 -35.04
N PRO A 16 17.08 -21.18 -35.94
CA PRO A 16 16.01 -22.02 -36.52
C PRO A 16 16.55 -23.17 -37.40
N PHE A 17 17.67 -22.97 -38.11
CA PHE A 17 18.32 -24.05 -38.86
C PHE A 17 18.95 -25.08 -37.92
N ALA A 18 19.53 -24.61 -36.82
CA ALA A 18 20.02 -25.47 -35.74
C ALA A 18 18.90 -26.29 -35.10
N GLU A 19 17.71 -25.72 -34.91
CA GLU A 19 16.54 -26.45 -34.41
C GLU A 19 16.05 -27.51 -35.42
N ASN A 20 15.89 -27.12 -36.70
CA ASN A 20 15.40 -28.01 -37.76
C ASN A 20 16.36 -29.18 -38.04
N LEU A 21 17.68 -28.94 -38.04
CA LEU A 21 18.67 -30.02 -38.17
C LEU A 21 18.72 -30.91 -36.91
N GLY A 22 18.44 -30.35 -35.73
CA GLY A 22 18.25 -31.10 -34.50
C GLY A 22 17.04 -32.04 -34.56
N LYS A 23 15.91 -31.56 -35.10
CA LYS A 23 14.72 -32.39 -35.38
C LYS A 23 15.07 -33.52 -36.35
N ALA A 24 15.71 -33.19 -37.48
CA ALA A 24 16.11 -34.13 -38.53
C ALA A 24 17.25 -35.12 -38.15
N GLY A 25 17.58 -35.28 -36.86
CA GLY A 25 18.47 -36.31 -36.35
C GLY A 25 19.95 -35.92 -36.19
N ALA A 26 20.35 -34.69 -36.51
CA ALA A 26 21.69 -34.21 -36.22
C ALA A 26 21.84 -33.86 -34.72
N SER A 27 23.03 -34.03 -34.15
CA SER A 27 23.29 -33.70 -32.74
C SER A 27 24.00 -32.35 -32.56
N ALA A 28 23.54 -31.52 -31.63
CA ALA A 28 24.21 -30.25 -31.33
C ALA A 28 25.57 -30.46 -30.62
N ALA A 29 26.55 -29.60 -30.93
CA ALA A 29 27.90 -29.64 -30.39
C ALA A 29 27.94 -29.59 -28.86
N ARG A 30 28.44 -30.67 -28.25
CA ARG A 30 28.75 -30.74 -26.82
C ARG A 30 30.01 -29.93 -26.52
N PRO A 31 30.09 -29.24 -25.35
CA PRO A 31 31.30 -28.55 -24.90
C PRO A 31 32.40 -29.56 -24.53
N THR A 32 33.57 -29.05 -24.12
CA THR A 32 34.67 -29.93 -23.64
C THR A 32 34.24 -30.77 -22.42
N THR A 33 34.90 -31.90 -22.21
CA THR A 33 34.64 -32.75 -21.03
C THR A 33 35.26 -32.20 -19.73
N ARG A 34 36.07 -31.13 -19.82
CA ARG A 34 36.75 -30.49 -18.68
C ARG A 34 36.06 -29.20 -18.22
N ASP A 35 35.49 -28.46 -19.15
CA ASP A 35 34.78 -27.20 -18.96
C ASP A 35 33.50 -27.20 -19.82
N GLN A 36 32.35 -27.19 -19.15
CA GLN A 36 31.03 -27.21 -19.81
C GLN A 36 30.61 -25.83 -20.35
N GLU A 37 31.22 -24.73 -19.90
CA GLU A 37 31.01 -23.40 -20.49
C GLU A 37 31.78 -23.26 -21.81
N MET A 38 32.80 -24.11 -22.04
CA MET A 38 33.61 -24.12 -23.26
C MET A 38 32.91 -24.76 -24.45
N THR A 39 31.87 -24.08 -24.92
CA THR A 39 31.19 -24.30 -26.20
C THR A 39 31.99 -23.74 -27.38
N ILE A 40 31.62 -24.09 -28.62
CA ILE A 40 32.23 -23.53 -29.82
C ILE A 40 32.03 -22.00 -29.90
N ALA A 41 30.85 -21.50 -29.55
CA ALA A 41 30.58 -20.06 -29.46
C ALA A 41 31.46 -19.34 -28.41
N ALA A 42 31.69 -19.97 -27.25
CA ALA A 42 32.61 -19.44 -26.24
C ALA A 42 34.06 -19.45 -26.72
N TRP A 43 34.48 -20.46 -27.48
CA TRP A 43 35.79 -20.53 -28.13
C TRP A 43 35.94 -19.43 -29.20
N HIS A 44 34.96 -19.25 -30.10
CA HIS A 44 34.96 -18.16 -31.09
C HIS A 44 35.10 -16.79 -30.43
N ARG A 45 34.31 -16.52 -29.39
CA ARG A 45 34.37 -15.25 -28.64
C ARG A 45 35.77 -14.99 -28.06
N LYS A 46 36.39 -16.01 -27.45
CA LYS A 46 37.74 -15.90 -26.86
C LYS A 46 38.84 -15.75 -27.92
N VAL A 47 38.77 -16.50 -29.03
CA VAL A 47 39.72 -16.41 -30.15
C VAL A 47 39.64 -15.04 -30.83
N LEU A 48 38.44 -14.58 -31.18
CA LEU A 48 38.24 -13.31 -31.89
C LEU A 48 38.56 -12.08 -31.03
N ALA A 49 38.32 -12.15 -29.71
CA ALA A 49 38.81 -11.12 -28.78
C ALA A 49 40.34 -11.05 -28.79
N THR A 50 41.03 -12.20 -28.61
CA THR A 50 42.50 -12.28 -28.64
C THR A 50 43.11 -11.75 -29.96
N GLN A 51 42.38 -11.83 -31.07
CA GLN A 51 42.83 -11.30 -32.36
C GLN A 51 42.61 -9.79 -32.53
N LYS A 52 41.64 -9.18 -31.83
CA LYS A 52 41.39 -7.72 -31.91
C LYS A 52 42.50 -6.87 -31.26
N ASP A 53 43.12 -7.36 -30.17
CA ASP A 53 44.21 -6.66 -29.48
C ASP A 53 45.54 -6.65 -30.27
N HIS A 54 45.64 -7.43 -31.36
CA HIS A 54 46.83 -7.52 -32.21
C HIS A 54 46.61 -6.88 -33.59
N ALA A 55 46.13 -5.64 -33.60
CA ALA A 55 45.65 -4.87 -34.76
C ALA A 55 46.71 -4.47 -35.82
N SER A 56 47.80 -5.23 -36.00
CA SER A 56 48.90 -4.92 -36.93
C SER A 56 49.24 -6.00 -37.96
N VAL A 57 48.58 -7.18 -37.92
CA VAL A 57 48.84 -8.28 -38.87
C VAL A 57 47.61 -8.56 -39.74
N PRO A 58 47.68 -8.38 -41.08
CA PRO A 58 46.58 -8.69 -41.97
C PRO A 58 46.51 -10.19 -42.33
N SER A 59 45.30 -10.75 -42.27
CA SER A 59 44.85 -12.03 -42.84
C SER A 59 45.49 -13.36 -42.33
N THR A 60 44.63 -14.37 -42.18
CA THR A 60 44.98 -15.81 -42.10
C THR A 60 45.92 -16.26 -40.97
N SER A 61 45.92 -15.55 -39.83
CA SER A 61 46.46 -16.08 -38.58
C SER A 61 45.63 -17.27 -38.09
N ALA A 62 46.20 -18.48 -38.08
CA ALA A 62 45.59 -19.62 -37.39
C ALA A 62 45.41 -19.29 -35.90
N PRO A 63 44.34 -19.77 -35.23
CA PRO A 63 44.25 -19.74 -33.77
C PRO A 63 45.47 -20.46 -33.20
N GLY A 64 46.35 -19.77 -32.45
CA GLY A 64 47.60 -20.36 -31.99
C GLY A 64 47.40 -21.62 -31.14
N HIS A 65 48.34 -22.56 -31.17
CA HIS A 65 48.23 -23.97 -30.72
C HIS A 65 47.38 -24.27 -29.47
N VAL A 66 47.34 -23.40 -28.46
CA VAL A 66 46.46 -23.56 -27.28
C VAL A 66 44.98 -23.63 -27.68
N TRP A 67 44.55 -22.80 -28.63
CA TRP A 67 43.19 -22.80 -29.16
C TRP A 67 42.91 -24.04 -30.02
N GLU A 68 43.90 -24.53 -30.77
CA GLU A 68 43.81 -25.78 -31.56
C GLU A 68 43.65 -27.01 -30.66
N GLN A 69 44.40 -27.08 -29.56
CA GLN A 69 44.26 -28.15 -28.56
C GLN A 69 42.88 -28.16 -27.92
N LEU A 70 42.37 -26.98 -27.55
CA LEU A 70 41.07 -26.82 -26.89
C LEU A 70 39.91 -27.22 -27.82
N VAL A 71 39.93 -26.83 -29.10
CA VAL A 71 38.92 -27.28 -30.06
C VAL A 71 39.07 -28.77 -30.40
N GLY A 72 40.30 -29.32 -30.30
CA GLY A 72 40.53 -30.76 -30.28
C GLY A 72 39.77 -31.49 -29.16
N GLU A 73 39.70 -30.92 -27.95
CA GLU A 73 38.88 -31.48 -26.87
C GLU A 73 37.37 -31.43 -27.18
N ILE A 74 36.89 -30.40 -27.88
CA ILE A 74 35.49 -30.33 -28.35
C ILE A 74 35.22 -31.43 -29.40
N PHE A 75 36.10 -31.62 -30.38
CA PHE A 75 35.92 -32.69 -31.38
C PHE A 75 35.99 -34.08 -30.73
N LEU A 76 36.86 -34.27 -29.71
CA LEU A 76 36.90 -35.48 -28.90
C LEU A 76 35.63 -35.66 -28.03
N ALA A 77 35.00 -34.60 -27.53
CA ALA A 77 33.72 -34.71 -26.82
C ALA A 77 32.56 -35.17 -27.73
N ASN A 78 32.67 -34.91 -29.03
CA ASN A 78 31.63 -35.21 -30.02
C ASN A 78 31.90 -36.47 -30.88
N HIS A 79 33.04 -37.16 -30.71
CA HIS A 79 33.50 -38.23 -31.62
C HIS A 79 32.55 -39.43 -31.85
N ASN A 80 31.64 -39.69 -30.90
CA ASN A 80 30.66 -40.79 -30.98
C ASN A 80 29.32 -40.42 -31.64
N GLN A 81 29.17 -39.17 -32.12
CA GLN A 81 27.95 -38.73 -32.79
C GLN A 81 28.03 -39.04 -34.30
N PRO A 82 26.98 -39.59 -34.93
CA PRO A 82 27.02 -39.99 -36.34
C PRO A 82 27.14 -38.77 -37.26
N LEU A 83 26.33 -37.75 -36.96
CA LEU A 83 26.32 -36.40 -37.52
C LEU A 83 26.15 -35.42 -36.36
N TRP A 84 26.95 -34.36 -36.34
CA TRP A 84 26.86 -33.29 -35.34
C TRP A 84 27.14 -31.93 -35.97
N TYR A 85 26.68 -30.86 -35.32
CA TYR A 85 26.73 -29.50 -35.87
C TYR A 85 26.94 -28.42 -34.82
N TRP A 86 27.35 -27.24 -35.27
CA TRP A 86 27.27 -25.99 -34.50
C TRP A 86 26.75 -24.86 -35.39
N ALA A 87 26.14 -23.84 -34.76
CA ALA A 87 25.60 -22.66 -35.42
C ALA A 87 26.17 -21.40 -34.76
N ASP A 88 27.17 -20.78 -35.38
CA ASP A 88 27.81 -19.56 -34.84
C ASP A 88 28.38 -18.70 -35.97
N THR A 89 27.98 -17.42 -36.01
CA THR A 89 28.44 -16.41 -37.00
C THR A 89 29.94 -16.10 -36.96
N GLY A 90 30.61 -16.30 -35.83
CA GLY A 90 32.06 -16.22 -35.67
C GLY A 90 32.80 -17.26 -36.51
N SER A 91 32.16 -18.38 -36.86
CA SER A 91 32.70 -19.36 -37.80
C SER A 91 32.99 -18.74 -39.17
N THR A 92 32.20 -17.76 -39.64
CA THR A 92 32.40 -17.06 -40.93
C THR A 92 33.79 -16.42 -41.05
N LEU A 93 34.36 -15.93 -39.95
CA LEU A 93 35.70 -15.32 -39.92
C LEU A 93 36.83 -16.37 -39.86
N LEU A 94 36.49 -17.64 -39.60
CA LEU A 94 37.41 -18.75 -39.36
C LEU A 94 37.16 -19.96 -40.30
N LEU A 95 36.42 -19.76 -41.40
CA LEU A 95 36.10 -20.81 -42.38
C LEU A 95 37.35 -21.53 -42.92
N ASP A 96 38.40 -20.77 -43.26
CA ASP A 96 39.68 -21.33 -43.73
C ASP A 96 40.41 -22.14 -42.65
N PHE A 97 40.22 -21.84 -41.36
CA PHE A 97 40.73 -22.68 -40.27
C PHE A 97 39.93 -23.98 -40.18
N TRP A 98 38.59 -23.87 -40.08
CA TRP A 98 37.71 -25.03 -39.95
C TRP A 98 37.81 -26.02 -41.12
N PHE A 99 38.00 -25.52 -42.35
CA PHE A 99 38.18 -26.36 -43.54
C PHE A 99 39.43 -27.25 -43.46
N ASN A 100 40.51 -26.72 -42.87
CA ASN A 100 41.79 -27.42 -42.73
C ASN A 100 41.87 -28.28 -41.45
N PHE A 101 41.08 -27.96 -40.42
CA PHE A 101 41.09 -28.67 -39.13
C PHE A 101 40.54 -30.10 -39.21
N ASP A 102 39.42 -30.32 -39.89
CA ASP A 102 38.85 -31.65 -40.15
C ASP A 102 38.37 -31.78 -41.61
N PRO A 103 38.79 -32.80 -42.37
CA PRO A 103 38.32 -33.01 -43.75
C PRO A 103 36.84 -33.43 -43.84
N ASN A 104 36.21 -33.91 -42.76
CA ASN A 104 34.82 -34.37 -42.72
C ASN A 104 33.81 -33.27 -42.32
N THR A 105 34.29 -32.03 -42.16
CA THR A 105 33.44 -30.87 -41.90
C THR A 105 32.88 -30.30 -43.20
N PHE A 106 31.57 -30.12 -43.24
CA PHE A 106 30.81 -29.49 -44.32
C PHE A 106 30.28 -28.14 -43.85
N PHE A 107 30.03 -27.22 -44.78
CA PHE A 107 29.76 -25.82 -44.50
C PHE A 107 28.41 -25.38 -45.08
N LEU A 108 27.43 -25.21 -44.20
CA LEU A 108 26.15 -24.58 -44.53
C LEU A 108 26.32 -23.06 -44.32
N LEU A 109 26.41 -22.34 -45.43
CA LEU A 109 26.54 -20.88 -45.47
C LEU A 109 25.16 -20.28 -45.72
N LEU A 110 24.66 -19.50 -44.77
CA LEU A 110 23.35 -18.89 -44.80
C LEU A 110 23.49 -17.40 -45.12
N HIS A 111 23.01 -17.02 -46.30
CA HIS A 111 22.95 -15.65 -46.76
C HIS A 111 21.66 -14.99 -46.30
N THR A 112 21.77 -13.84 -45.65
CA THR A 112 20.66 -12.98 -45.26
C THR A 112 20.82 -11.66 -46.01
N SER A 113 19.74 -11.09 -46.55
CA SER A 113 19.83 -9.86 -47.33
C SER A 113 20.34 -8.69 -46.48
N PRO A 114 20.99 -7.65 -47.07
CA PRO A 114 21.41 -6.48 -46.30
C PRO A 114 20.22 -5.72 -45.74
N HIS A 115 19.03 -5.85 -46.34
CA HIS A 115 17.79 -5.32 -45.78
C HIS A 115 17.43 -6.04 -44.48
N GLU A 116 17.37 -7.36 -44.49
CA GLU A 116 17.04 -8.15 -43.30
C GLU A 116 18.10 -8.07 -42.21
N ALA A 117 19.38 -8.06 -42.55
CA ALA A 117 20.46 -7.91 -41.57
C ALA A 117 20.41 -6.56 -40.82
N LEU A 118 19.89 -5.51 -41.47
CA LEU A 118 19.64 -4.22 -40.84
C LEU A 118 18.29 -4.16 -40.10
N MET A 119 17.24 -4.84 -40.56
CA MET A 119 15.99 -4.96 -39.81
C MET A 119 16.18 -5.77 -38.53
N ASP A 120 16.87 -6.91 -38.61
CA ASP A 120 17.25 -7.74 -37.46
C ASP A 120 18.11 -6.97 -36.45
N ALA A 121 19.05 -6.13 -36.92
CA ALA A 121 19.82 -5.26 -36.04
C ALA A 121 18.93 -4.23 -35.30
N ILE A 122 17.92 -3.65 -35.97
CA ILE A 122 16.94 -2.73 -35.35
C ILE A 122 16.09 -3.48 -34.31
N GLU A 123 15.57 -4.66 -34.65
CA GLU A 123 14.78 -5.53 -33.77
C GLU A 123 15.57 -5.94 -32.51
N HIS A 124 16.87 -6.22 -32.65
CA HIS A 124 17.78 -6.55 -31.54
C HIS A 124 18.44 -5.31 -30.89
N GLY A 125 17.92 -4.10 -31.12
CA GLY A 125 18.21 -2.91 -30.31
C GLY A 125 19.24 -1.92 -30.88
N ALA A 126 19.49 -1.91 -32.19
CA ALA A 126 20.32 -0.88 -32.83
C ALA A 126 19.60 0.50 -32.84
N ASP A 127 19.91 1.31 -31.82
CA ASP A 127 19.31 2.62 -31.55
C ASP A 127 19.95 3.79 -32.31
N THR A 128 21.12 3.58 -32.92
CA THR A 128 21.97 4.62 -33.50
C THR A 128 22.45 4.25 -34.91
N LEU A 129 22.62 5.27 -35.76
CA LEU A 129 23.16 5.10 -37.12
C LEU A 129 24.58 4.52 -37.13
N GLU A 130 25.36 4.72 -36.07
CA GLU A 130 26.69 4.13 -35.92
C GLU A 130 26.61 2.62 -35.67
N VAL A 131 25.72 2.15 -34.80
CA VAL A 131 25.48 0.71 -34.59
C VAL A 131 24.93 0.06 -35.87
N LEU A 132 24.04 0.72 -36.61
CA LEU A 132 23.55 0.23 -37.90
C LEU A 132 24.64 0.18 -38.98
N GLN A 133 25.53 1.18 -39.06
CA GLN A 133 26.65 1.14 -40.00
C GLN A 133 27.66 0.04 -39.61
N ASN A 134 27.95 -0.13 -38.32
CA ASN A 134 28.78 -1.23 -37.82
C ASN A 134 28.17 -2.60 -38.18
N ALA A 135 26.84 -2.77 -38.02
CA ALA A 135 26.14 -4.00 -38.41
C ALA A 135 26.20 -4.24 -39.94
N LEU A 136 26.07 -3.20 -40.77
CA LEU A 136 26.22 -3.30 -42.22
C LEU A 136 27.66 -3.66 -42.64
N ASP A 137 28.66 -3.09 -41.97
CA ASP A 137 30.07 -3.37 -42.26
C ASP A 137 30.44 -4.80 -41.83
N ASP A 138 29.96 -5.27 -40.67
CA ASP A 138 30.14 -6.65 -40.22
C ASP A 138 29.40 -7.64 -41.13
N TRP A 139 28.17 -7.33 -41.56
CA TRP A 139 27.45 -8.07 -42.60
C TRP A 139 28.26 -8.13 -43.90
N TYR A 140 28.83 -7.01 -44.35
CA TYR A 140 29.58 -6.92 -45.60
C TYR A 140 30.86 -7.78 -45.54
N GLN A 141 31.61 -7.71 -44.43
CA GLN A 141 32.78 -8.59 -44.26
C GLN A 141 32.38 -10.06 -44.22
N ARG A 142 31.37 -10.43 -43.43
CA ARG A 142 30.91 -11.83 -43.27
C ARG A 142 30.42 -12.41 -44.61
N THR A 143 29.49 -11.73 -45.26
CA THR A 143 28.94 -12.12 -46.58
C THR A 143 30.04 -12.26 -47.63
N ARG A 144 31.00 -11.34 -47.67
CA ARG A 144 32.15 -11.39 -48.58
C ARG A 144 33.08 -12.58 -48.31
N GLN A 145 33.29 -12.96 -47.05
CA GLN A 145 34.08 -14.16 -46.72
C GLN A 145 33.34 -15.46 -47.07
N MET A 146 32.03 -15.54 -46.80
CA MET A 146 31.21 -16.70 -47.20
C MET A 146 31.27 -16.93 -48.71
N LEU A 147 31.05 -15.90 -49.52
CA LEU A 147 31.14 -15.99 -50.98
C LEU A 147 32.53 -16.44 -51.44
N ARG A 148 33.59 -15.81 -50.92
CA ARG A 148 34.99 -16.16 -51.24
C ARG A 148 35.39 -17.57 -50.81
N PHE A 149 34.79 -18.09 -49.75
CA PHE A 149 34.99 -19.46 -49.30
C PHE A 149 34.22 -20.45 -50.20
N HIS A 150 32.95 -20.15 -50.49
CA HIS A 150 32.11 -21.00 -51.34
C HIS A 150 32.72 -21.20 -52.74
N LEU A 151 33.14 -20.12 -53.39
CA LEU A 151 33.75 -20.14 -54.72
C LEU A 151 35.09 -20.91 -54.77
N ARG A 152 35.82 -21.02 -53.65
CA ARG A 152 37.04 -21.85 -53.53
C ARG A 152 36.75 -23.32 -53.20
N HIS A 153 35.66 -23.58 -52.47
CA HIS A 153 35.38 -24.90 -51.87
C HIS A 153 33.94 -25.42 -52.10
N PRO A 154 33.40 -25.41 -53.34
CA PRO A 154 31.98 -25.70 -53.61
C PRO A 154 31.58 -27.17 -53.40
N THR A 155 32.55 -28.07 -53.21
CA THR A 155 32.31 -29.49 -52.90
C THR A 155 31.92 -29.71 -51.43
N ARG A 156 32.56 -28.99 -50.50
CA ARG A 156 32.34 -29.07 -49.05
C ARG A 156 31.45 -27.96 -48.49
N SER A 157 31.01 -27.01 -49.33
CA SER A 157 30.13 -25.91 -48.92
C SER A 157 28.89 -25.77 -49.81
N ILE A 158 27.84 -25.21 -49.24
CA ILE A 158 26.62 -24.78 -49.95
C ILE A 158 26.25 -23.38 -49.44
N LEU A 159 25.76 -22.54 -50.34
CA LEU A 159 25.33 -21.16 -50.06
C LEU A 159 23.85 -21.05 -50.37
N LEU A 160 23.03 -20.84 -49.34
CA LEU A 160 21.56 -20.78 -49.42
C LEU A 160 21.07 -19.42 -48.94
N ASP A 161 19.92 -18.96 -49.44
CA ASP A 161 19.21 -17.83 -48.84
C ASP A 161 18.48 -18.28 -47.58
N SER A 162 18.56 -17.50 -46.51
CA SER A 162 17.98 -17.85 -45.22
C SER A 162 16.45 -17.91 -45.25
N ASN A 163 15.77 -17.08 -46.04
CA ASN A 163 14.30 -17.08 -46.09
C ASN A 163 13.75 -18.17 -47.00
N ASP A 164 14.32 -18.36 -48.19
CA ASP A 164 13.86 -19.41 -49.12
C ASP A 164 13.99 -20.80 -48.51
N ALA A 165 15.06 -21.03 -47.72
CA ALA A 165 15.25 -22.29 -47.01
C ALA A 165 14.32 -22.41 -45.79
N LEU A 166 14.14 -21.37 -44.96
CA LEU A 166 13.20 -21.45 -43.82
C LEU A 166 11.73 -21.57 -44.25
N GLY A 167 11.37 -21.06 -45.43
CA GLY A 167 10.05 -21.28 -46.04
C GLY A 167 9.84 -22.71 -46.57
N GLN A 168 10.90 -23.49 -46.77
CA GLN A 168 10.85 -24.85 -47.33
C GLN A 168 11.80 -25.80 -46.55
N PRO A 169 11.52 -26.05 -45.26
CA PRO A 169 12.45 -26.74 -44.37
C PRO A 169 12.82 -28.14 -44.87
N ASP A 170 11.83 -28.96 -45.18
CA ASP A 170 11.99 -30.33 -45.66
C ASP A 170 12.89 -30.40 -46.91
N ALA A 171 12.69 -29.46 -47.85
CA ALA A 171 13.40 -29.46 -49.12
C ALA A 171 14.89 -29.11 -48.99
N TYR A 172 15.28 -28.20 -48.08
CA TYR A 172 16.70 -27.94 -47.85
C TYR A 172 17.36 -29.06 -47.03
N ILE A 173 16.64 -29.69 -46.10
CA ILE A 173 17.12 -30.86 -45.34
C ILE A 173 17.40 -32.02 -46.30
N ASP A 174 16.49 -32.32 -47.23
CA ASP A 174 16.68 -33.34 -48.27
C ASP A 174 17.88 -33.03 -49.18
N VAL A 175 18.07 -31.78 -49.59
CA VAL A 175 19.25 -31.34 -50.37
C VAL A 175 20.55 -31.60 -49.60
N LEU A 176 20.61 -31.28 -48.31
CA LEU A 176 21.78 -31.53 -47.46
C LEU A 176 22.03 -33.04 -47.27
N ALA A 177 20.97 -33.81 -47.02
CA ALA A 177 21.00 -35.26 -46.87
C ALA A 177 21.58 -35.93 -48.13
N GLN A 178 21.06 -35.58 -49.30
CA GLN A 178 21.47 -36.17 -50.58
C GLN A 178 22.87 -35.70 -51.02
N ARG A 179 23.15 -34.39 -51.01
CA ARG A 179 24.41 -33.81 -51.55
C ARG A 179 25.65 -34.30 -50.83
N TRP A 180 25.56 -34.51 -49.51
CA TRP A 180 26.69 -34.94 -48.68
C TRP A 180 26.52 -36.32 -48.05
N GLN A 181 25.46 -37.06 -48.40
CA GLN A 181 25.14 -38.37 -47.83
C GLN A 181 25.09 -38.32 -46.29
N LEU A 182 24.34 -37.36 -45.74
CA LEU A 182 24.18 -37.19 -44.30
C LEU A 182 23.08 -38.11 -43.77
N PRO A 183 23.22 -38.69 -42.56
CA PRO A 183 22.14 -39.41 -41.88
C PRO A 183 21.18 -38.38 -41.27
N LEU A 184 20.37 -37.76 -42.12
CA LEU A 184 19.26 -36.89 -41.76
C LEU A 184 17.95 -37.59 -42.11
N GLU A 185 16.93 -37.42 -41.29
CA GLU A 185 15.58 -37.95 -41.51
C GLU A 185 14.62 -36.82 -41.93
N THR A 186 13.88 -37.03 -43.03
CA THR A 186 12.85 -36.08 -43.48
C THR A 186 11.64 -36.17 -42.54
N ILE A 187 11.28 -35.05 -41.92
CA ILE A 187 10.19 -34.91 -40.94
C ILE A 187 9.30 -33.77 -41.41
N GLU A 188 7.98 -33.88 -41.22
CA GLU A 188 7.05 -32.76 -41.45
C GLU A 188 7.34 -31.63 -40.45
N ILE A 189 8.12 -30.62 -40.87
CA ILE A 189 8.44 -29.46 -40.02
C ILE A 189 7.35 -28.40 -40.24
N GLU A 190 6.49 -28.22 -39.24
CA GLU A 190 5.47 -27.15 -39.26
C GLU A 190 6.12 -25.79 -39.56
N GLN A 191 5.54 -25.03 -40.50
CA GLN A 191 6.03 -23.71 -40.90
C GLN A 191 5.75 -22.67 -39.80
N THR A 192 6.61 -22.64 -38.78
CA THR A 192 6.58 -21.66 -37.68
C THR A 192 7.08 -20.27 -38.10
N TRP A 193 7.83 -20.18 -39.20
CA TRP A 193 8.38 -18.91 -39.70
C TRP A 193 7.35 -18.07 -40.45
N GLN A 194 6.88 -17.01 -39.80
CA GLN A 194 6.07 -15.95 -40.41
C GLN A 194 6.89 -14.65 -40.40
N ASN A 195 7.20 -14.11 -41.58
CA ASN A 195 7.73 -12.76 -41.72
C ASN A 195 6.56 -11.77 -41.53
N ASP A 196 6.38 -11.26 -40.30
CA ASP A 196 5.50 -10.12 -40.08
C ASP A 196 6.06 -8.90 -40.84
N PRO A 197 5.25 -8.23 -41.69
CA PRO A 197 5.78 -7.22 -42.60
C PRO A 197 5.99 -5.88 -41.89
N HIS A 198 7.21 -5.63 -41.41
CA HIS A 198 7.64 -4.33 -40.88
C HIS A 198 7.90 -3.31 -42.02
N HIS A 199 6.84 -2.83 -42.67
CA HIS A 199 6.87 -1.92 -43.82
C HIS A 199 7.69 -0.65 -43.54
N LEU A 200 7.52 -0.03 -42.36
CA LEU A 200 8.27 1.17 -41.99
C LEU A 200 9.77 0.89 -41.88
N THR A 201 10.15 -0.16 -41.16
CA THR A 201 11.55 -0.55 -40.96
C THR A 201 12.20 -0.87 -42.30
N PHE A 202 11.53 -1.66 -43.15
CA PHE A 202 11.97 -1.97 -44.51
C PHE A 202 12.16 -0.71 -45.37
N TYR A 203 11.23 0.25 -45.33
CA TYR A 203 11.33 1.49 -46.09
C TYR A 203 12.52 2.35 -45.65
N LEU A 204 12.76 2.47 -44.34
CA LEU A 204 13.91 3.21 -43.80
C LEU A 204 15.23 2.53 -44.18
N VAL A 205 15.30 1.20 -44.07
CA VAL A 205 16.48 0.41 -44.45
C VAL A 205 16.76 0.46 -45.95
N ASP A 206 15.74 0.38 -46.82
CA ASP A 206 15.88 0.56 -48.27
C ASP A 206 16.45 1.95 -48.62
N LYS A 207 16.14 2.99 -47.83
CA LYS A 207 16.72 4.34 -47.97
C LYS A 207 18.16 4.44 -47.48
N VAL A 208 18.55 3.72 -46.43
CA VAL A 208 19.95 3.62 -45.98
C VAL A 208 20.78 2.90 -47.05
N LEU A 209 20.32 1.74 -47.54
CA LEU A 209 21.05 0.92 -48.50
C LEU A 209 21.17 1.56 -49.89
N GLN A 210 20.23 2.43 -50.29
CA GLN A 210 20.37 3.26 -51.50
C GLN A 210 21.60 4.19 -51.47
N ASN A 211 22.12 4.54 -50.28
CA ASN A 211 23.37 5.28 -50.12
C ASN A 211 24.61 4.37 -49.99
N GLN A 212 24.43 3.05 -49.94
CA GLN A 212 25.49 2.05 -49.76
C GLN A 212 25.55 1.06 -50.95
N PRO A 213 25.86 1.54 -52.18
CA PRO A 213 25.80 0.73 -53.40
C PRO A 213 26.78 -0.46 -53.41
N GLN A 214 27.84 -0.43 -52.59
CA GLN A 214 28.77 -1.57 -52.46
C GLN A 214 28.13 -2.78 -51.78
N ALA A 215 27.26 -2.55 -50.78
CA ALA A 215 26.52 -3.62 -50.10
C ALA A 215 25.48 -4.26 -51.04
N LEU A 216 24.76 -3.44 -51.80
CA LEU A 216 23.81 -3.92 -52.81
C LEU A 216 24.51 -4.66 -53.96
N ALA A 217 25.69 -4.21 -54.40
CA ALA A 217 26.47 -4.93 -55.41
C ALA A 217 26.91 -6.32 -54.92
N LEU A 218 27.42 -6.43 -53.69
CA LEU A 218 27.77 -7.73 -53.09
C LEU A 218 26.54 -8.63 -52.91
N HIS A 219 25.39 -8.07 -52.51
CA HIS A 219 24.15 -8.83 -52.38
C HIS A 219 23.72 -9.45 -53.73
N HIS A 220 23.77 -8.70 -54.83
CA HIS A 220 23.48 -9.25 -56.17
C HIS A 220 24.53 -10.28 -56.63
N GLU A 221 25.81 -10.10 -56.30
CA GLU A 221 26.89 -11.09 -56.58
C GLU A 221 26.64 -12.42 -55.84
N VAL A 222 26.18 -12.35 -54.58
CA VAL A 222 25.76 -13.53 -53.82
C VAL A 222 24.48 -14.14 -54.38
N GLN A 223 23.46 -13.35 -54.73
CA GLN A 223 22.22 -13.87 -55.32
C GLN A 223 22.48 -14.66 -56.61
N ALA A 224 23.40 -14.19 -57.46
CA ALA A 224 23.84 -14.93 -58.66
C ALA A 224 24.65 -16.21 -58.37
N SER A 225 25.03 -16.42 -57.10
CA SER A 225 25.84 -17.54 -56.60
C SER A 225 25.09 -18.46 -55.63
N LEU A 226 23.79 -18.22 -55.38
CA LEU A 226 22.95 -19.05 -54.51
C LEU A 226 22.65 -20.42 -55.13
N PHE A 227 22.55 -21.44 -54.27
CA PHE A 227 21.97 -22.72 -54.66
C PHE A 227 20.45 -22.68 -54.49
N LEU A 228 19.71 -22.85 -55.59
CA LEU A 228 18.25 -22.88 -55.62
C LEU A 228 17.72 -24.23 -55.12
N ILE A 229 16.84 -24.20 -54.12
CA ILE A 229 16.23 -25.40 -53.52
C ILE A 229 15.05 -25.90 -54.37
N ASN A 230 14.25 -24.98 -54.91
CA ASN A 230 13.11 -25.22 -55.82
C ASN A 230 12.87 -23.96 -56.67
N ASP A 231 12.12 -24.10 -57.78
CA ASP A 231 11.58 -22.97 -58.56
C ASP A 231 10.59 -22.14 -57.71
N SER A 232 11.13 -21.21 -56.94
CA SER A 232 10.43 -20.48 -55.88
C SER A 232 9.92 -19.11 -56.36
N LYS A 233 8.93 -18.55 -55.66
CA LYS A 233 8.22 -17.34 -56.11
C LYS A 233 9.14 -16.12 -56.21
N ALA A 234 8.78 -15.21 -57.11
CA ALA A 234 9.38 -13.88 -57.18
C ALA A 234 9.31 -13.16 -55.81
N PRO A 235 10.32 -12.33 -55.46
CA PRO A 235 10.41 -11.70 -54.15
C PRO A 235 9.21 -10.80 -53.85
N ALA A 236 8.93 -10.61 -52.56
CA ALA A 236 7.80 -9.84 -52.07
C ALA A 236 7.76 -8.42 -52.69
N SER A 237 6.56 -7.96 -53.04
CA SER A 237 6.33 -6.61 -53.54
C SER A 237 6.78 -5.57 -52.52
N LYS A 238 7.47 -4.52 -52.96
CA LYS A 238 7.83 -3.39 -52.09
C LYS A 238 6.58 -2.84 -51.40
N PRO A 239 6.64 -2.50 -50.09
CA PRO A 239 5.51 -1.91 -49.36
C PRO A 239 4.89 -0.71 -50.08
N GLU A 240 3.57 -0.56 -50.00
CA GLU A 240 2.94 0.70 -50.43
C GLU A 240 3.18 1.78 -49.37
N LEU A 241 3.17 3.04 -49.81
CA LEU A 241 3.37 4.18 -48.90
C LEU A 241 2.24 4.29 -47.86
N GLY A 242 1.08 3.68 -48.11
CA GLY A 242 -0.02 3.58 -47.13
C GLY A 242 0.35 2.72 -45.93
N ASP A 243 0.97 1.56 -46.16
CA ASP A 243 1.35 0.61 -45.11
C ASP A 243 2.46 1.20 -44.22
N VAL A 244 3.48 1.79 -44.85
CA VAL A 244 4.56 2.54 -44.18
C VAL A 244 4.02 3.66 -43.27
N VAL A 245 2.95 4.34 -43.68
CA VAL A 245 2.30 5.39 -42.87
C VAL A 245 1.44 4.79 -41.76
N SER A 246 0.82 3.62 -41.98
CA SER A 246 0.06 2.89 -40.95
C SER A 246 0.99 2.45 -39.81
N ASP A 247 2.08 1.77 -40.13
CA ASP A 247 3.12 1.35 -39.19
C ASP A 247 3.65 2.54 -38.36
N TYR A 248 3.94 3.67 -39.02
CA TYR A 248 4.41 4.89 -38.34
C TYR A 248 3.37 5.48 -37.37
N LEU A 249 2.09 5.47 -37.74
CA LEU A 249 1.01 5.96 -36.87
C LEU A 249 0.81 5.05 -35.66
N GLU A 250 0.97 3.73 -35.80
CA GLU A 250 0.85 2.80 -34.69
C GLU A 250 2.07 2.84 -33.77
N ALA A 251 3.29 2.84 -34.32
CA ALA A 251 4.51 3.05 -33.54
C ALA A 251 4.47 4.37 -32.74
N ARG A 252 3.87 5.43 -33.31
CA ARG A 252 3.64 6.69 -32.61
C ARG A 252 2.58 6.58 -31.50
N ARG A 253 1.50 5.81 -31.67
CA ARG A 253 0.53 5.53 -30.58
C ARG A 253 1.19 4.79 -29.43
N LEU A 254 1.93 3.72 -29.74
CA LEU A 254 2.63 2.90 -28.74
C LEU A 254 3.65 3.73 -27.95
N LEU A 255 4.42 4.60 -28.62
CA LEU A 255 5.31 5.54 -27.96
C LEU A 255 4.57 6.52 -27.04
N GLN A 256 3.42 7.06 -27.47
CA GLN A 256 2.62 7.98 -26.65
C GLN A 256 1.97 7.28 -25.44
N ALA A 257 1.52 6.04 -25.58
CA ALA A 257 1.03 5.22 -24.47
C ALA A 257 2.16 4.93 -23.46
N GLY A 258 3.29 4.41 -23.93
CA GLY A 258 4.45 4.12 -23.08
C GLY A 258 5.03 5.37 -22.40
N GLN A 259 4.91 6.55 -23.00
CA GLN A 259 5.25 7.83 -22.35
C GLN A 259 4.28 8.15 -21.19
N ALA A 260 2.97 8.01 -21.39
CA ALA A 260 1.98 8.23 -20.34
C ALA A 260 2.12 7.22 -19.17
N ASP A 261 2.45 5.96 -19.48
CA ASP A 261 2.75 4.95 -18.47
C ASP A 261 4.04 5.28 -17.71
N ASN A 262 5.09 5.75 -18.40
CA ASN A 262 6.34 6.18 -17.75
C ASN A 262 6.13 7.38 -16.82
N ASP A 263 5.34 8.37 -17.23
CA ASP A 263 4.99 9.52 -16.39
C ASP A 263 4.12 9.12 -15.19
N THR A 264 3.22 8.14 -15.36
CA THR A 264 2.44 7.57 -14.26
C THR A 264 3.35 6.83 -13.26
N LEU A 265 4.30 6.02 -13.74
CA LEU A 265 5.31 5.35 -12.90
C LEU A 265 6.22 6.36 -12.17
N ARG A 266 6.63 7.45 -12.83
CA ARG A 266 7.40 8.54 -12.22
C ARG A 266 6.63 9.25 -11.09
N GLN A 267 5.34 9.50 -11.29
CA GLN A 267 4.47 10.07 -10.25
C GLN A 267 4.34 9.10 -9.05
N THR A 268 4.11 7.81 -9.31
CA THR A 268 4.03 6.78 -8.27
C THR A 268 5.34 6.64 -7.49
N LEU A 269 6.49 6.63 -8.18
CA LEU A 269 7.81 6.60 -7.55
C LEU A 269 8.02 7.83 -6.63
N LYS A 270 7.66 9.03 -7.10
CA LYS A 270 7.77 10.26 -6.31
C LYS A 270 6.86 10.26 -5.09
N ALA A 271 5.64 9.70 -5.20
CA ALA A 271 4.73 9.54 -4.07
C ALA A 271 5.30 8.56 -3.01
N ALA A 272 5.81 7.40 -3.45
CA ALA A 272 6.46 6.43 -2.56
C ALA A 272 7.70 7.00 -1.87
N GLN A 273 8.49 7.84 -2.57
CA GLN A 273 9.64 8.54 -1.99
C GLN A 273 9.24 9.53 -0.89
N SER A 274 8.13 10.28 -1.05
CA SER A 274 7.61 11.11 0.06
C SER A 274 7.16 10.24 1.23
N GLN A 275 6.35 9.21 0.97
CA GLN A 275 5.84 8.34 2.03
C GLN A 275 6.96 7.67 2.84
N LEU A 276 8.10 7.35 2.20
CA LEU A 276 9.30 6.87 2.87
C LEU A 276 9.96 7.96 3.74
N ALA A 277 10.05 9.20 3.26
CA ALA A 277 10.57 10.32 4.03
C ALA A 277 9.69 10.64 5.25
N ASP A 278 8.36 10.68 5.06
CA ASP A 278 7.36 10.87 6.12
C ASP A 278 7.44 9.76 7.18
N SER A 279 7.63 8.50 6.73
CA SER A 279 7.82 7.34 7.62
C SER A 279 9.13 7.41 8.40
N ASN A 280 10.23 7.87 7.78
CA ASN A 280 11.52 8.06 8.44
C ASN A 280 11.44 9.18 9.49
N LEU A 281 10.72 10.27 9.22
CA LEU A 281 10.50 11.35 10.18
C LEU A 281 9.73 10.83 11.41
N ALA A 282 8.64 10.08 11.19
CA ALA A 282 7.86 9.47 12.26
C ALA A 282 8.64 8.42 13.08
N LEU A 283 9.58 7.69 12.45
CA LEU A 283 10.51 6.80 13.15
C LEU A 283 11.49 7.59 14.03
N GLN A 284 12.00 8.72 13.54
CA GLN A 284 12.94 9.55 14.29
C GLN A 284 12.27 10.26 15.49
N ASP A 285 11.06 10.78 15.33
CA ASP A 285 10.25 11.29 16.44
C ASP A 285 10.00 10.20 17.50
N ARG A 286 9.71 8.97 17.07
CA ARG A 286 9.48 7.83 17.97
C ARG A 286 10.76 7.36 18.67
N GLN A 287 11.93 7.50 18.04
CA GLN A 287 13.23 7.28 18.69
C GLN A 287 13.50 8.33 19.78
N VAL A 288 13.17 9.61 19.53
CA VAL A 288 13.28 10.68 20.55
C VAL A 288 12.32 10.42 21.72
N GLN A 289 11.08 9.98 21.45
CA GLN A 289 10.13 9.58 22.50
C GLN A 289 10.64 8.39 23.34
N LEU A 290 11.23 7.37 22.71
CA LEU A 290 11.83 6.23 23.42
C LEU A 290 13.00 6.67 24.30
N ALA A 291 13.92 7.51 23.79
CA ALA A 291 15.04 8.03 24.56
C ALA A 291 14.58 8.82 25.80
N ASN A 292 13.50 9.62 25.67
CA ASN A 292 12.90 10.33 26.79
C ASN A 292 12.29 9.37 27.83
N LEU A 293 11.52 8.36 27.40
CA LEU A 293 10.99 7.33 28.29
C LEU A 293 12.09 6.54 29.02
N GLU A 294 13.22 6.26 28.37
CA GLU A 294 14.36 5.61 29.02
C GLU A 294 15.02 6.50 30.08
N THR A 295 15.04 7.83 29.92
CA THR A 295 15.51 8.74 30.97
C THR A 295 14.52 8.86 32.12
N ASP A 296 13.22 8.93 31.84
CA ASP A 296 12.17 8.94 32.87
C ASP A 296 12.16 7.65 33.68
N HIS A 297 12.32 6.50 33.02
CA HIS A 297 12.43 5.19 33.68
C HIS A 297 13.68 5.11 34.58
N ARG A 298 14.84 5.61 34.11
CA ARG A 298 16.06 5.70 34.93
C ARG A 298 15.88 6.61 36.15
N HIS A 299 15.17 7.72 36.02
CA HIS A 299 14.86 8.59 37.17
C HIS A 299 13.93 7.89 38.17
N LEU A 300 12.87 7.24 37.70
CA LEU A 300 11.94 6.47 38.54
C LEU A 300 12.64 5.30 39.25
N GLN A 301 13.56 4.61 38.57
CA GLN A 301 14.36 3.55 39.18
C GLN A 301 15.25 4.09 40.32
N ALA A 302 16.02 5.16 40.08
CA ALA A 302 16.86 5.79 41.10
C ALA A 302 16.04 6.28 42.31
N GLN A 303 14.85 6.83 42.08
CA GLN A 303 13.92 7.21 43.14
C GLN A 303 13.40 6.00 43.93
N SER A 304 13.13 4.87 43.26
CA SER A 304 12.73 3.62 43.94
C SER A 304 13.89 3.01 44.75
N GLU A 305 15.13 3.13 44.28
CA GLU A 305 16.32 2.68 45.01
C GLU A 305 16.53 3.54 46.28
N GLN A 306 16.32 4.87 46.20
CA GLN A 306 16.32 5.75 47.37
C GLN A 306 15.25 5.34 48.40
N TYR A 307 13.99 5.12 47.99
CA TYR A 307 12.94 4.71 48.93
C TYR A 307 13.21 3.34 49.58
N LEU A 308 13.84 2.40 48.85
CA LEU A 308 14.27 1.13 49.44
C LEU A 308 15.38 1.33 50.49
N GLN A 309 16.30 2.27 50.28
CA GLN A 309 17.30 2.61 51.29
C GLN A 309 16.67 3.26 52.53
N GLU A 310 15.79 4.25 52.36
CA GLU A 310 15.06 4.90 53.47
C GLU A 310 14.27 3.88 54.30
N LEU A 311 13.58 2.92 53.65
CA LEU A 311 12.89 1.82 54.31
C LEU A 311 13.84 0.86 55.06
N SER A 312 15.06 0.66 54.57
CA SER A 312 16.07 -0.17 55.24
C SER A 312 16.61 0.51 56.52
N GLU A 313 16.83 1.82 56.47
CA GLU A 313 17.27 2.63 57.62
C GLU A 313 16.16 2.64 58.70
N ILE A 314 14.90 2.87 58.30
CA ILE A 314 13.72 2.80 59.19
C ILE A 314 13.58 1.40 59.81
N ARG A 315 13.76 0.31 59.05
CA ARG A 315 13.74 -1.05 59.60
C ARG A 315 14.83 -1.25 60.66
N SER A 316 16.06 -0.79 60.40
CA SER A 316 17.15 -0.91 61.38
C SER A 316 16.88 -0.12 62.68
N GLY A 317 16.23 1.04 62.59
CA GLY A 317 15.79 1.81 63.76
C GLY A 317 14.73 1.08 64.57
N LEU A 318 13.76 0.45 63.90
CA LEU A 318 12.75 -0.41 64.52
C LEU A 318 13.36 -1.64 65.20
N GLU A 319 14.28 -2.35 64.53
CA GLU A 319 14.95 -3.53 65.10
C GLU A 319 15.77 -3.19 66.36
N ASN A 320 16.48 -2.05 66.36
CA ASN A 320 17.18 -1.55 67.55
C ASN A 320 16.21 -1.21 68.69
N SER A 321 15.11 -0.51 68.42
CA SER A 321 14.11 -0.17 69.43
C SER A 321 13.42 -1.42 69.98
N ASP A 322 13.15 -2.42 69.15
CA ASP A 322 12.58 -3.70 69.57
C ASP A 322 13.56 -4.50 70.46
N GLN A 323 14.86 -4.36 70.24
CA GLN A 323 15.91 -4.91 71.11
C GLN A 323 15.99 -4.18 72.46
N GLU A 324 15.90 -2.86 72.49
CA GLU A 324 15.80 -2.08 73.75
C GLU A 324 14.53 -2.44 74.54
N ASN A 325 13.38 -2.58 73.86
CA ASN A 325 12.12 -2.98 74.48
C ASN A 325 12.20 -4.38 75.11
N ARG A 326 12.90 -5.33 74.47
CA ARG A 326 13.15 -6.67 75.05
C ARG A 326 14.01 -6.60 76.32
N LEU A 327 15.08 -5.80 76.32
CA LEU A 327 15.92 -5.57 77.50
C LEU A 327 15.14 -4.93 78.65
N LEU A 328 14.27 -3.95 78.36
CA LEU A 328 13.37 -3.34 79.35
C LEU A 328 12.34 -4.34 79.91
N LEU A 329 11.76 -5.19 79.06
CA LEU A 329 10.84 -6.25 79.50
C LEU A 329 11.53 -7.31 80.37
N GLU A 330 12.79 -7.65 80.09
CA GLU A 330 13.58 -8.57 80.90
C GLU A 330 13.93 -7.99 82.28
N GLN A 331 14.30 -6.70 82.34
CA GLN A 331 14.45 -5.96 83.61
C GLN A 331 13.13 -5.89 84.39
N LEU A 332 12.00 -5.61 83.72
CA LEU A 332 10.68 -5.58 84.35
C LEU A 332 10.33 -6.96 84.92
N ARG A 333 10.58 -8.04 84.19
CA ARG A 333 10.37 -9.41 84.67
C ARG A 333 11.23 -9.72 85.90
N HIS A 334 12.51 -9.34 85.90
CA HIS A 334 13.38 -9.57 87.04
C HIS A 334 12.95 -8.79 88.29
N THR A 335 12.48 -7.54 88.13
CA THR A 335 11.91 -6.79 89.27
C THR A 335 10.60 -7.40 89.78
N LEU A 336 9.75 -7.94 88.91
CA LEU A 336 8.55 -8.69 89.30
C LEU A 336 8.89 -9.96 90.09
N GLU A 337 9.85 -10.77 89.66
CA GLU A 337 10.30 -11.97 90.41
C GLU A 337 10.85 -11.62 91.81
N ASN A 338 11.52 -10.47 91.95
CA ASN A 338 12.03 -10.00 93.24
C ASN A 338 10.90 -9.46 94.14
N LEU A 339 9.87 -8.82 93.57
CA LEU A 339 8.66 -8.42 94.29
C LEU A 339 7.81 -9.63 94.73
N GLU A 340 7.70 -10.67 93.92
CA GLU A 340 7.00 -11.90 94.29
C GLU A 340 7.69 -12.63 95.46
N LYS A 341 9.03 -12.66 95.51
CA LYS A 341 9.78 -13.20 96.66
C LYS A 341 9.48 -12.43 97.95
N LEU A 342 9.49 -11.09 97.89
CA LEU A 342 9.10 -10.23 99.02
C LEU A 342 7.65 -10.49 99.46
N ALA A 343 6.72 -10.61 98.52
CA ALA A 343 5.31 -10.92 98.83
C ALA A 343 5.12 -12.34 99.41
N GLN A 344 5.96 -13.31 99.03
CA GLN A 344 5.97 -14.65 99.62
C GLN A 344 6.53 -14.62 101.05
N GLU A 345 7.63 -13.89 101.30
CA GLU A 345 8.13 -13.70 102.67
C GLU A 345 7.09 -13.06 103.59
N ASP A 346 6.41 -12.00 103.15
CA ASP A 346 5.42 -11.31 103.99
C ASP A 346 4.16 -12.15 104.23
N ARG A 347 3.75 -13.00 103.28
CA ARG A 347 2.75 -14.05 103.55
C ARG A 347 3.24 -15.04 104.62
N HIS A 348 4.51 -15.46 104.54
CA HIS A 348 5.07 -16.42 105.49
C HIS A 348 5.20 -15.85 106.92
N LYS A 349 5.59 -14.57 107.05
CA LYS A 349 5.58 -13.79 108.30
C LYS A 349 4.15 -13.61 108.83
N SER A 350 3.20 -13.30 107.94
CA SER A 350 1.77 -13.14 108.30
C SER A 350 1.15 -14.43 108.82
N GLN A 351 1.47 -15.58 108.21
CA GLN A 351 1.01 -16.90 108.67
C GLN A 351 1.56 -17.24 110.06
N GLN A 352 2.87 -17.04 110.30
CA GLN A 352 3.46 -17.19 111.64
C GLN A 352 2.79 -16.28 112.68
N LEU A 353 2.43 -15.04 112.31
CA LEU A 353 1.73 -14.10 113.19
C LEU A 353 0.28 -14.55 113.51
N THR A 354 -0.37 -15.29 112.62
CA THR A 354 -1.69 -15.89 112.90
C THR A 354 -1.59 -17.12 113.81
N GLU A 355 -0.58 -17.98 113.62
CA GLU A 355 -0.35 -19.16 114.47
C GLU A 355 -0.03 -18.75 115.92
N LEU A 356 0.88 -17.79 116.10
CA LEU A 356 1.19 -17.19 117.41
C LEU A 356 -0.03 -16.54 118.08
N ASN A 357 -0.96 -15.95 117.32
CA ASN A 357 -2.19 -15.39 117.88
C ASN A 357 -3.18 -16.46 118.33
N VAL A 358 -3.28 -17.59 117.61
CA VAL A 358 -4.10 -18.74 118.04
C VAL A 358 -3.53 -19.30 119.34
N GLU A 359 -2.23 -19.58 119.38
CA GLU A 359 -1.55 -20.14 120.56
C GLU A 359 -1.69 -19.23 121.80
N ARG A 360 -1.49 -17.91 121.61
CA ARG A 360 -1.74 -16.89 122.65
C ARG A 360 -3.17 -16.90 123.18
N ASN A 361 -4.17 -16.99 122.29
CA ASN A 361 -5.58 -16.97 122.68
C ASN A 361 -6.00 -18.28 123.39
N THR A 362 -5.44 -19.43 122.98
CA THR A 362 -5.62 -20.71 123.68
C THR A 362 -5.03 -20.66 125.10
N LEU A 363 -3.85 -20.05 125.28
CA LEU A 363 -3.23 -19.86 126.60
C LEU A 363 -4.03 -18.91 127.50
N LEU A 364 -4.57 -17.79 126.96
CA LEU A 364 -5.47 -16.92 127.74
C LEU A 364 -6.70 -17.69 128.25
N SER A 365 -7.34 -18.50 127.41
CA SER A 365 -8.54 -19.25 127.78
C SER A 365 -8.28 -20.35 128.82
N GLN A 366 -7.03 -20.82 128.97
CA GLN A 366 -6.65 -21.76 130.02
C GLN A 366 -6.47 -21.07 131.39
N ILE A 367 -5.97 -19.83 131.40
CA ILE A 367 -5.69 -19.08 132.63
C ILE A 367 -7.00 -18.74 133.39
N ASP A 368 -8.07 -18.36 132.68
CA ASP A 368 -9.36 -18.03 133.32
C ASP A 368 -10.11 -19.26 133.89
N LEU A 369 -9.93 -20.47 133.35
CA LEU A 369 -10.50 -21.69 133.94
C LEU A 369 -9.79 -22.08 135.25
N PHE A 370 -8.45 -22.02 135.28
CA PHE A 370 -7.68 -22.35 136.49
C PHE A 370 -7.92 -21.40 137.67
N ALA A 371 -8.54 -20.24 137.44
CA ALA A 371 -8.99 -19.33 138.48
C ALA A 371 -10.31 -19.76 139.18
N LYS A 372 -11.05 -20.74 138.65
CA LYS A 372 -12.37 -21.15 139.19
C LYS A 372 -12.49 -22.64 139.57
N GLU A 373 -11.67 -23.53 139.02
CA GLU A 373 -11.75 -24.97 139.31
C GLU A 373 -10.60 -25.50 140.20
N LYS A 374 -9.94 -24.61 140.96
CA LYS A 374 -9.04 -25.01 142.07
C LYS A 374 -9.75 -25.08 143.44
N THR A 375 -11.08 -25.17 143.46
CA THR A 375 -11.88 -25.38 144.68
C THR A 375 -12.76 -26.62 144.59
N ALA A 376 -12.36 -27.67 145.32
CA ALA A 376 -13.17 -28.81 145.75
C ALA A 376 -13.72 -29.77 144.67
N LEU A 377 -12.84 -30.56 144.06
CA LEU A 377 -13.19 -31.92 143.63
C LEU A 377 -13.13 -32.85 144.86
N ALA A 378 -14.20 -32.88 145.67
CA ALA A 378 -14.31 -33.74 146.87
C ALA A 378 -15.77 -33.93 147.33
N ALA A 379 -16.10 -35.14 147.81
CA ALA A 379 -17.41 -35.60 148.32
C ALA A 379 -18.58 -35.56 147.30
N VAL A 380 -19.20 -36.68 146.88
CA VAL A 380 -19.90 -37.73 147.65
C VAL A 380 -21.11 -37.20 148.43
N HIS A 381 -22.27 -37.09 147.77
CA HIS A 381 -23.59 -37.44 148.33
C HIS A 381 -24.67 -37.57 147.23
N ASP A 382 -25.18 -38.81 147.08
CA ASP A 382 -26.50 -39.32 146.68
C ASP A 382 -27.47 -38.48 145.79
N GLU A 383 -28.23 -39.04 144.84
CA GLU A 383 -29.15 -40.21 144.90
C GLU A 383 -30.22 -40.18 146.03
N GLN A 384 -30.23 -39.18 146.93
CA GLN A 384 -31.28 -39.03 147.96
C GLN A 384 -32.26 -37.86 147.71
N ALA A 385 -32.06 -37.06 146.68
CA ALA A 385 -33.04 -36.04 146.27
C ALA A 385 -34.27 -36.61 145.53
N ARG A 386 -34.24 -37.90 145.13
CA ARG A 386 -35.24 -38.56 144.27
C ARG A 386 -36.61 -38.80 144.92
N LEU A 387 -36.81 -38.51 146.22
CA LEU A 387 -38.00 -38.95 146.99
C LEU A 387 -38.75 -37.86 147.77
N ALA A 388 -38.33 -36.60 147.73
CA ALA A 388 -38.90 -35.53 148.57
C ALA A 388 -40.11 -34.81 147.93
N ASN A 389 -39.94 -34.24 146.73
CA ASN A 389 -40.96 -33.34 146.14
C ASN A 389 -42.11 -34.08 145.41
N GLU A 390 -41.92 -35.35 145.04
CA GLU A 390 -42.95 -36.16 144.38
C GLU A 390 -44.16 -36.46 145.30
N ARG A 391 -43.96 -36.43 146.62
CA ARG A 391 -44.96 -36.83 147.62
C ARG A 391 -45.82 -35.70 148.19
N LYS A 392 -45.52 -34.43 147.91
CA LYS A 392 -46.29 -33.29 148.48
C LYS A 392 -47.45 -32.86 147.61
N THR A 393 -47.26 -32.75 146.29
CA THR A 393 -48.32 -32.40 145.33
C THR A 393 -49.34 -33.52 145.13
N GLN A 394 -48.96 -34.78 145.39
CA GLN A 394 -49.89 -35.92 145.32
C GLN A 394 -51.03 -35.89 146.37
N ILE A 395 -50.93 -35.05 147.40
CA ILE A 395 -52.00 -34.83 148.39
C ILE A 395 -53.06 -33.86 147.86
N ASP A 396 -52.68 -32.87 147.03
CA ASP A 396 -53.63 -31.98 146.35
C ASP A 396 -54.44 -32.69 145.24
N THR A 397 -53.93 -33.82 144.72
CA THR A 397 -54.55 -34.62 143.66
C THR A 397 -55.95 -35.10 144.04
N LEU A 398 -56.14 -35.64 145.25
CA LEU A 398 -57.43 -36.21 145.69
C LEU A 398 -58.50 -35.13 145.94
N SER A 399 -58.11 -33.89 146.21
CA SER A 399 -59.05 -32.76 146.32
C SER A 399 -59.54 -32.30 144.93
N LYS A 400 -58.72 -32.48 143.88
CA LYS A 400 -59.06 -32.17 142.49
C LYS A 400 -59.92 -33.23 141.80
N GLU A 401 -59.94 -34.49 142.25
CA GLU A 401 -60.80 -35.53 141.65
C GLU A 401 -62.30 -35.17 141.71
N LYS A 402 -62.74 -34.44 142.75
CA LYS A 402 -64.11 -33.91 142.84
C LYS A 402 -64.44 -32.87 141.75
N ALA A 403 -63.43 -32.19 141.19
CA ALA A 403 -63.60 -31.33 140.01
C ALA A 403 -63.59 -32.12 138.69
N GLY A 404 -62.91 -33.28 138.65
CA GLY A 404 -62.86 -34.16 137.46
C GLY A 404 -64.23 -34.63 136.99
N LEU A 405 -65.14 -34.95 137.91
CA LEU A 405 -66.53 -35.35 137.58
C LEU A 405 -67.40 -34.18 137.05
N VAL A 406 -67.04 -32.93 137.34
CA VAL A 406 -67.69 -31.75 136.74
C VAL A 406 -67.08 -31.45 135.37
N ALA A 407 -65.75 -31.57 135.24
CA ALA A 407 -65.06 -31.45 133.97
C ALA A 407 -65.56 -32.48 132.93
N ALA A 408 -65.90 -33.71 133.35
CA ALA A 408 -66.52 -34.72 132.47
C ALA A 408 -67.89 -34.28 131.91
N ARG A 409 -68.70 -33.58 132.71
CA ARG A 409 -70.00 -33.05 132.27
C ARG A 409 -69.84 -31.91 131.26
N ASP A 410 -68.90 -31.02 131.51
CA ASP A 410 -68.68 -29.85 130.66
C ASP A 410 -67.88 -30.22 129.39
N ALA A 411 -67.08 -31.30 129.44
CA ALA A 411 -66.50 -31.95 128.26
C ALA A 411 -67.60 -32.55 127.35
N LEU A 412 -68.57 -33.29 127.90
CA LEU A 412 -69.75 -33.77 127.15
C LEU A 412 -70.56 -32.61 126.54
N SER A 413 -70.60 -31.45 127.21
CA SER A 413 -71.23 -30.23 126.65
C SER A 413 -70.41 -29.60 125.51
N LYS A 414 -69.11 -29.87 125.42
CA LYS A 414 -68.22 -29.43 124.32
C LYS A 414 -68.23 -30.43 123.16
N GLU A 415 -68.21 -31.72 123.45
CA GLU A 415 -68.42 -32.81 122.50
C GLU A 415 -69.76 -32.65 121.76
N LYS A 416 -70.82 -32.21 122.46
CA LYS A 416 -72.09 -31.83 121.83
C LYS A 416 -71.99 -30.66 120.84
N ALA A 417 -71.08 -29.70 121.05
CA ALA A 417 -70.83 -28.61 120.11
C ALA A 417 -69.98 -29.07 118.91
N GLU A 418 -69.00 -29.94 119.15
CA GLU A 418 -68.19 -30.59 118.10
C GLU A 418 -69.04 -31.55 117.24
N LEU A 419 -70.06 -32.19 117.81
CA LEU A 419 -71.09 -32.94 117.08
C LEU A 419 -72.00 -32.06 116.22
N VAL A 420 -72.23 -30.79 116.58
CA VAL A 420 -72.93 -29.83 115.71
C VAL A 420 -71.99 -29.34 114.59
N ALA A 421 -70.72 -29.08 114.89
CA ALA A 421 -69.73 -28.73 113.88
C ALA A 421 -69.52 -29.85 112.85
N THR A 422 -69.46 -31.12 113.27
CA THR A 422 -69.42 -32.27 112.35
C THR A 422 -70.72 -32.46 111.59
N ARG A 423 -71.90 -32.16 112.17
CA ARG A 423 -73.17 -32.18 111.44
C ARG A 423 -73.21 -31.17 110.29
N ASP A 424 -72.70 -29.97 110.51
CA ASP A 424 -72.70 -28.92 109.49
C ASP A 424 -71.51 -29.08 108.50
N ALA A 425 -70.43 -29.77 108.89
CA ALA A 425 -69.43 -30.29 107.96
C ALA A 425 -70.02 -31.39 107.06
N LEU A 426 -70.77 -32.34 107.62
CA LEU A 426 -71.48 -33.39 106.88
C LEU A 426 -72.57 -32.81 105.96
N ALA A 427 -73.15 -31.66 106.29
CA ALA A 427 -74.03 -30.91 105.39
C ALA A 427 -73.28 -30.34 104.17
N LYS A 428 -72.05 -29.81 104.35
CA LYS A 428 -71.19 -29.41 103.23
C LYS A 428 -70.71 -30.61 102.40
N GLU A 429 -70.36 -31.71 103.06
CA GLU A 429 -69.97 -32.97 102.41
C GLU A 429 -71.14 -33.52 101.57
N LYS A 430 -72.38 -33.43 102.05
CA LYS A 430 -73.59 -33.78 101.28
C LYS A 430 -73.77 -32.90 100.04
N THR A 431 -73.45 -31.60 100.09
CA THR A 431 -73.45 -30.74 98.88
C THR A 431 -72.29 -31.05 97.94
N ALA A 432 -71.12 -31.45 98.44
CA ALA A 432 -70.01 -31.91 97.61
C ALA A 432 -70.34 -33.26 96.93
N LEU A 433 -71.02 -34.17 97.64
CA LEU A 433 -71.47 -35.45 97.10
C LEU A 433 -72.55 -35.28 96.02
N ALA A 434 -73.42 -34.28 96.15
CA ALA A 434 -74.36 -33.90 95.09
C ALA A 434 -73.64 -33.39 93.84
N ALA A 435 -72.70 -32.45 93.99
CA ALA A 435 -71.88 -31.95 92.88
C ALA A 435 -71.04 -33.06 92.22
N ALA A 436 -70.53 -34.02 92.99
CA ALA A 436 -69.85 -35.20 92.46
C ALA A 436 -70.80 -36.13 91.68
N HIS A 437 -72.06 -36.25 92.11
CA HIS A 437 -73.09 -37.00 91.38
C HIS A 437 -73.48 -36.33 90.06
N ASP A 438 -73.59 -35.00 90.03
CA ASP A 438 -73.87 -34.22 88.82
C ASP A 438 -72.68 -34.28 87.83
N GLU A 439 -71.44 -34.20 88.32
CA GLU A 439 -70.24 -34.40 87.48
C GLU A 439 -70.13 -35.85 86.97
N GLN A 440 -70.50 -36.85 87.79
CA GLN A 440 -70.56 -38.24 87.36
C GLN A 440 -71.67 -38.47 86.33
N ALA A 441 -72.79 -37.74 86.40
CA ALA A 441 -73.83 -37.73 85.37
C ALA A 441 -73.37 -36.99 84.09
N ARG A 442 -72.61 -35.89 84.22
CA ARG A 442 -71.98 -35.18 83.09
C ARG A 442 -71.02 -36.11 82.35
N LEU A 443 -70.12 -36.78 83.07
CA LEU A 443 -69.18 -37.76 82.53
C LEU A 443 -69.88 -39.02 81.96
N ALA A 444 -71.02 -39.43 82.50
CA ALA A 444 -71.83 -40.51 81.92
C ALA A 444 -72.45 -40.10 80.57
N ASN A 445 -72.98 -38.88 80.46
CA ASN A 445 -73.50 -38.34 79.20
C ASN A 445 -72.38 -38.07 78.17
N GLU A 446 -71.22 -37.59 78.62
CA GLU A 446 -70.03 -37.36 77.77
C GLU A 446 -69.44 -38.68 77.25
N ARG A 447 -69.41 -39.73 78.07
CA ARG A 447 -69.09 -41.09 77.61
C ARG A 447 -70.16 -41.65 76.66
N LYS A 448 -71.43 -41.30 76.85
CA LYS A 448 -72.51 -41.70 75.93
C LYS A 448 -72.38 -41.03 74.56
N THR A 449 -72.15 -39.72 74.50
CA THR A 449 -71.89 -39.03 73.23
C THR A 449 -70.59 -39.49 72.57
N GLN A 450 -69.56 -39.85 73.34
CA GLN A 450 -68.36 -40.51 72.80
C GLN A 450 -68.67 -41.91 72.23
N ILE A 451 -69.49 -42.73 72.89
CA ILE A 451 -69.92 -44.04 72.38
C ILE A 451 -70.79 -43.90 71.12
N ASP A 452 -71.69 -42.92 71.06
CA ASP A 452 -72.51 -42.64 69.88
C ASP A 452 -71.67 -42.08 68.72
N THR A 453 -70.63 -41.29 69.02
CA THR A 453 -69.66 -40.78 68.04
C THR A 453 -68.79 -41.91 67.50
N LEU A 454 -68.17 -42.71 68.38
CA LEU A 454 -67.39 -43.90 68.00
C LEU A 454 -68.24 -44.95 67.26
N SER A 455 -69.55 -45.02 67.53
CA SER A 455 -70.48 -45.86 66.77
C SER A 455 -70.75 -45.31 65.36
N LYS A 456 -70.86 -43.98 65.20
CA LYS A 456 -70.90 -43.33 63.89
C LYS A 456 -69.58 -43.45 63.13
N GLU A 457 -68.43 -43.30 63.79
CA GLU A 457 -67.12 -43.51 63.18
C GLU A 457 -66.92 -44.98 62.79
N LYS A 458 -67.34 -45.94 63.63
CA LYS A 458 -67.33 -47.36 63.28
C LYS A 458 -68.24 -47.68 62.08
N ALA A 459 -69.42 -47.07 62.00
CA ALA A 459 -70.29 -47.19 60.83
C ALA A 459 -69.66 -46.54 59.58
N GLY A 460 -69.04 -45.36 59.73
CA GLY A 460 -68.33 -44.66 58.66
C GLY A 460 -67.08 -45.41 58.17
N LEU A 461 -66.33 -46.05 59.07
CA LEU A 461 -65.17 -46.89 58.76
C LEU A 461 -65.58 -48.24 58.14
N VAL A 462 -66.72 -48.81 58.50
CA VAL A 462 -67.29 -49.97 57.78
C VAL A 462 -67.76 -49.56 56.39
N ALA A 463 -68.46 -48.43 56.25
CA ALA A 463 -68.86 -47.89 54.96
C ALA A 463 -67.64 -47.55 54.08
N ALA A 464 -66.57 -46.96 54.66
CA ALA A 464 -65.32 -46.68 53.98
C ALA A 464 -64.56 -47.96 53.61
N ARG A 465 -64.52 -48.98 54.48
CA ARG A 465 -63.95 -50.30 54.17
C ARG A 465 -64.68 -50.97 53.00
N ASP A 466 -66.00 -50.89 52.98
CA ASP A 466 -66.82 -51.54 51.96
C ASP A 466 -66.82 -50.74 50.65
N ALA A 467 -66.69 -49.42 50.72
CA ALA A 467 -66.37 -48.56 49.58
C ALA A 467 -64.97 -48.84 49.02
N LEU A 468 -63.93 -48.94 49.85
CA LEU A 468 -62.57 -49.35 49.43
C LEU A 468 -62.52 -50.78 48.91
N SER A 469 -63.37 -51.69 49.42
CA SER A 469 -63.52 -53.04 48.89
C SER A 469 -64.13 -53.02 47.49
N LYS A 470 -65.18 -52.21 47.29
CA LYS A 470 -65.82 -51.98 45.99
C LYS A 470 -64.87 -51.29 45.00
N GLU A 471 -64.21 -50.21 45.41
CA GLU A 471 -63.18 -49.50 44.65
C GLU A 471 -62.02 -50.44 44.30
N LYS A 472 -61.58 -51.31 45.22
CA LYS A 472 -60.58 -52.35 44.92
C LYS A 472 -61.06 -53.35 43.88
N THR A 473 -62.33 -53.76 43.89
CA THR A 473 -62.89 -54.60 42.81
C THR A 473 -63.02 -53.84 41.49
N GLU A 474 -63.36 -52.55 41.51
CA GLU A 474 -63.47 -51.69 40.34
C GLU A 474 -62.09 -51.34 39.75
N LEU A 475 -61.07 -51.16 40.58
CA LEU A 475 -59.66 -50.99 40.18
C LEU A 475 -59.03 -52.30 39.68
N VAL A 476 -59.43 -53.46 40.21
CA VAL A 476 -59.04 -54.76 39.63
C VAL A 476 -59.70 -54.97 38.26
N ALA A 477 -60.99 -54.63 38.12
CA ALA A 477 -61.67 -54.65 36.82
C ALA A 477 -61.07 -53.64 35.83
N ALA A 478 -60.71 -52.43 36.28
CA ALA A 478 -60.05 -51.42 35.47
C ALA A 478 -58.61 -51.82 35.09
N ARG A 479 -57.86 -52.47 35.99
CA ARG A 479 -56.56 -53.10 35.69
C ARG A 479 -56.72 -54.16 34.61
N ASP A 480 -57.72 -55.03 34.71
CA ASP A 480 -57.89 -56.13 33.76
C ASP A 480 -58.46 -55.65 32.41
N ALA A 481 -59.22 -54.54 32.42
CA ALA A 481 -59.55 -53.76 31.23
C ALA A 481 -58.32 -53.11 30.60
N LEU A 482 -57.47 -52.43 31.38
CA LEU A 482 -56.20 -51.84 30.93
C LEU A 482 -55.19 -52.88 30.44
N VAL A 483 -55.21 -54.11 30.97
CA VAL A 483 -54.41 -55.23 30.46
C VAL A 483 -54.94 -55.68 29.09
N LYS A 484 -56.27 -55.80 28.91
CA LYS A 484 -56.87 -56.05 27.60
C LYS A 484 -56.59 -54.92 26.60
N GLU A 485 -56.71 -53.67 27.03
CA GLU A 485 -56.43 -52.48 26.24
C GLU A 485 -54.94 -52.41 25.86
N LYS A 486 -54.03 -52.75 26.79
CA LYS A 486 -52.59 -52.89 26.51
C LYS A 486 -52.30 -54.01 25.50
N THR A 487 -53.00 -55.15 25.54
CA THR A 487 -52.88 -56.18 24.49
C THR A 487 -53.47 -55.73 23.15
N ALA A 488 -54.54 -54.93 23.16
CA ALA A 488 -55.12 -54.34 21.95
C ALA A 488 -54.19 -53.26 21.36
N PHE A 489 -53.55 -52.43 22.19
CA PHE A 489 -52.53 -51.46 21.75
C PHE A 489 -51.24 -52.14 21.27
N ALA A 490 -50.86 -53.30 21.83
CA ALA A 490 -49.77 -54.11 21.28
C ALA A 490 -50.12 -54.59 19.86
N ALA A 491 -51.27 -55.27 19.69
CA ALA A 491 -51.73 -55.72 18.38
C ALA A 491 -51.93 -54.57 17.38
N ALA A 492 -52.44 -53.42 17.82
CA ALA A 492 -52.59 -52.23 16.99
C ALA A 492 -51.24 -51.58 16.64
N ARG A 493 -50.23 -51.67 17.51
CA ARG A 493 -48.86 -51.21 17.23
C ARG A 493 -48.15 -52.13 16.24
N ASP A 494 -48.37 -53.44 16.34
CA ASP A 494 -47.82 -54.43 15.40
C ASP A 494 -48.48 -54.30 14.02
N GLU A 495 -49.80 -54.09 13.96
CA GLU A 495 -50.50 -53.77 12.71
C GLU A 495 -50.12 -52.38 12.17
N GLN A 496 -49.88 -51.38 13.03
CA GLN A 496 -49.34 -50.08 12.61
C GLN A 496 -47.92 -50.22 12.05
N ALA A 497 -47.09 -51.13 12.60
CA ALA A 497 -45.76 -51.43 12.06
C ALA A 497 -45.84 -52.19 10.73
N ARG A 498 -46.79 -53.13 10.58
CA ARG A 498 -47.08 -53.82 9.32
C ARG A 498 -47.50 -52.81 8.24
N LEU A 499 -48.46 -51.95 8.54
CA LEU A 499 -48.94 -50.87 7.66
C LEU A 499 -47.87 -49.80 7.41
N ALA A 500 -46.96 -49.55 8.35
CA ALA A 500 -45.82 -48.64 8.13
C ALA A 500 -44.81 -49.24 7.13
N ASN A 501 -44.53 -50.54 7.21
CA ASN A 501 -43.68 -51.22 6.23
C ASN A 501 -44.36 -51.33 4.85
N GLU A 502 -45.67 -51.60 4.81
CA GLU A 502 -46.45 -51.63 3.56
C GLU A 502 -46.52 -50.24 2.90
N ARG A 503 -46.75 -49.19 3.68
CA ARG A 503 -46.64 -47.79 3.23
C ARG A 503 -45.21 -47.42 2.82
N LYS A 504 -44.18 -47.97 3.48
CA LYS A 504 -42.78 -47.75 3.08
C LYS A 504 -42.51 -48.35 1.69
N THR A 505 -42.92 -49.60 1.43
CA THR A 505 -42.81 -50.18 0.08
C THR A 505 -43.64 -49.46 -0.98
N GLN A 506 -44.79 -48.89 -0.62
CA GLN A 506 -45.55 -48.00 -1.51
C GLN A 506 -44.83 -46.67 -1.74
N ILE A 507 -44.24 -46.06 -0.71
CA ILE A 507 -43.43 -44.84 -0.82
C ILE A 507 -42.17 -45.08 -1.66
N ASP A 508 -41.49 -46.22 -1.52
CA ASP A 508 -40.32 -46.58 -2.32
C ASP A 508 -40.71 -46.80 -3.81
N THR A 509 -41.88 -47.40 -4.06
CA THR A 509 -42.44 -47.57 -5.41
C THR A 509 -42.83 -46.23 -6.03
N LEU A 510 -43.63 -45.41 -5.31
CA LEU A 510 -44.01 -44.07 -5.73
C LEU A 510 -42.82 -43.12 -5.85
N SER A 511 -41.72 -43.36 -5.12
CA SER A 511 -40.47 -42.60 -5.27
C SER A 511 -39.72 -42.99 -6.54
N LYS A 512 -39.80 -44.25 -6.99
CA LYS A 512 -39.29 -44.66 -8.31
C LYS A 512 -40.13 -44.09 -9.46
N GLU A 513 -41.46 -44.12 -9.36
CA GLU A 513 -42.33 -43.46 -10.35
C GLU A 513 -42.11 -41.94 -10.36
N LYS A 514 -42.02 -41.31 -9.18
CA LYS A 514 -41.69 -39.87 -9.06
C LYS A 514 -40.30 -39.55 -9.61
N ALA A 515 -39.30 -40.43 -9.45
CA ALA A 515 -37.99 -40.25 -10.07
C ALA A 515 -38.07 -40.34 -11.60
N GLY A 516 -38.85 -41.28 -12.15
CA GLY A 516 -39.11 -41.37 -13.59
C GLY A 516 -39.87 -40.15 -14.15
N LEU A 517 -40.90 -39.68 -13.43
CA LEU A 517 -41.65 -38.47 -13.80
C LEU A 517 -40.82 -37.19 -13.63
N VAL A 518 -39.91 -37.13 -12.65
CA VAL A 518 -38.94 -36.03 -12.52
C VAL A 518 -37.92 -36.09 -13.65
N ALA A 519 -37.40 -37.26 -14.04
CA ALA A 519 -36.51 -37.39 -15.19
C ALA A 519 -37.20 -36.96 -16.51
N ALA A 520 -38.47 -37.35 -16.71
CA ALA A 520 -39.27 -36.90 -17.86
C ALA A 520 -39.56 -35.38 -17.82
N ARG A 521 -39.89 -34.84 -16.64
CA ARG A 521 -40.05 -33.39 -16.42
C ARG A 521 -38.76 -32.64 -16.70
N ASP A 522 -37.62 -33.19 -16.30
CA ASP A 522 -36.31 -32.52 -16.40
C ASP A 522 -35.75 -32.62 -17.81
N ALA A 523 -36.07 -33.68 -18.56
CA ALA A 523 -35.87 -33.76 -20.01
C ALA A 523 -36.71 -32.70 -20.75
N LEU A 524 -38.02 -32.62 -20.48
CA LEU A 524 -38.90 -31.58 -21.04
C LEU A 524 -38.52 -30.17 -20.60
N SER A 525 -37.99 -30.01 -19.38
CA SER A 525 -37.48 -28.73 -18.88
C SER A 525 -36.17 -28.36 -19.56
N LYS A 526 -35.30 -29.34 -19.86
CA LYS A 526 -34.07 -29.14 -20.61
C LYS A 526 -34.37 -28.72 -22.05
N GLU A 527 -35.22 -29.46 -22.75
CA GLU A 527 -35.71 -29.11 -24.10
C GLU A 527 -36.34 -27.71 -24.12
N LYS A 528 -37.17 -27.39 -23.11
CA LYS A 528 -37.74 -26.05 -22.95
C LYS A 528 -36.67 -24.98 -22.69
N THR A 529 -35.63 -25.24 -21.91
CA THR A 529 -34.52 -24.28 -21.73
C THR A 529 -33.66 -24.15 -22.98
N GLU A 530 -33.51 -25.20 -23.79
CA GLU A 530 -32.77 -25.17 -25.07
C GLU A 530 -33.57 -24.37 -26.12
N LEU A 531 -34.89 -24.55 -26.21
CA LEU A 531 -35.76 -23.74 -27.06
C LEU A 531 -35.86 -22.28 -26.59
N VAL A 532 -35.86 -22.02 -25.28
CA VAL A 532 -35.79 -20.66 -24.73
C VAL A 532 -34.42 -20.02 -25.00
N ALA A 533 -33.33 -20.77 -24.85
CA ALA A 533 -31.98 -20.28 -25.18
C ALA A 533 -31.81 -20.01 -26.68
N ALA A 534 -32.37 -20.85 -27.56
CA ALA A 534 -32.38 -20.61 -29.01
C ALA A 534 -33.21 -19.36 -29.38
N ARG A 535 -34.39 -19.19 -28.75
CA ARG A 535 -35.20 -17.96 -28.89
C ARG A 535 -34.42 -16.73 -28.41
N ASP A 536 -33.78 -16.81 -27.25
CA ASP A 536 -33.10 -15.66 -26.63
C ASP A 536 -31.76 -15.35 -27.30
N ALA A 537 -31.12 -16.34 -27.94
CA ALA A 537 -30.03 -16.13 -28.88
C ALA A 537 -30.51 -15.40 -30.14
N LEU A 538 -31.61 -15.82 -30.77
CA LEU A 538 -32.22 -15.13 -31.92
C LEU A 538 -32.69 -13.70 -31.57
N VAL A 539 -33.19 -13.48 -30.35
CA VAL A 539 -33.53 -12.12 -29.87
C VAL A 539 -32.27 -11.30 -29.64
N LYS A 540 -31.22 -11.86 -29.02
CA LYS A 540 -29.92 -11.18 -28.87
C LYS A 540 -29.31 -10.82 -30.22
N GLU A 541 -29.26 -11.76 -31.16
CA GLU A 541 -28.78 -11.56 -32.53
C GLU A 541 -29.58 -10.47 -33.25
N LYS A 542 -30.92 -10.49 -33.15
CA LYS A 542 -31.77 -9.42 -33.69
C LYS A 542 -31.50 -8.05 -33.04
N THR A 543 -31.23 -7.99 -31.72
CA THR A 543 -30.85 -6.72 -31.07
C THR A 543 -29.45 -6.26 -31.47
N VAL A 544 -28.49 -7.18 -31.65
CA VAL A 544 -27.14 -6.86 -32.13
C VAL A 544 -27.20 -6.32 -33.56
N LEU A 545 -27.98 -6.95 -34.45
CA LEU A 545 -28.23 -6.47 -35.81
C LEU A 545 -28.92 -5.10 -35.82
N ALA A 546 -29.88 -4.84 -34.92
CA ALA A 546 -30.48 -3.53 -34.77
C ALA A 546 -29.46 -2.47 -34.34
N THR A 547 -28.66 -2.74 -33.29
CA THR A 547 -27.60 -1.81 -32.85
C THR A 547 -26.51 -1.61 -33.91
N ALA A 548 -26.18 -2.64 -34.69
CA ALA A 548 -25.22 -2.53 -35.78
C ALA A 548 -25.77 -1.68 -36.94
N HIS A 549 -27.06 -1.79 -37.24
CA HIS A 549 -27.73 -0.94 -38.23
C HIS A 549 -27.85 0.52 -37.78
N ASP A 550 -28.19 0.75 -36.50
CA ASP A 550 -28.25 2.10 -35.92
C ASP A 550 -26.86 2.75 -35.85
N GLU A 551 -25.82 1.99 -35.48
CA GLU A 551 -24.42 2.44 -35.51
C GLU A 551 -23.93 2.68 -36.95
N GLN A 552 -24.31 1.83 -37.91
CA GLN A 552 -24.02 2.05 -39.32
C GLN A 552 -24.70 3.33 -39.85
N ALA A 553 -25.92 3.64 -39.40
CA ALA A 553 -26.60 4.90 -39.70
C ALA A 553 -25.93 6.11 -39.02
N ARG A 554 -25.47 5.95 -37.78
CA ARG A 554 -24.69 6.97 -37.04
C ARG A 554 -23.39 7.29 -37.77
N LEU A 555 -22.60 6.27 -38.11
CA LEU A 555 -21.35 6.37 -38.86
C LEU A 555 -21.56 6.92 -40.28
N ALA A 556 -22.68 6.63 -40.94
CA ALA A 556 -23.01 7.22 -42.23
C ALA A 556 -23.27 8.74 -42.13
N ASN A 557 -23.99 9.19 -41.09
CA ASN A 557 -24.21 10.62 -40.83
C ASN A 557 -22.93 11.34 -40.38
N GLU A 558 -22.09 10.68 -39.58
CA GLU A 558 -20.80 11.22 -39.15
C GLU A 558 -19.83 11.36 -40.33
N ARG A 559 -19.70 10.32 -41.17
CA ARG A 559 -18.94 10.40 -42.44
C ARG A 559 -19.47 11.48 -43.38
N LYS A 560 -20.80 11.67 -43.46
CA LYS A 560 -21.39 12.77 -44.24
C LYS A 560 -20.97 14.13 -43.70
N SER A 561 -20.99 14.30 -42.38
CA SER A 561 -20.59 15.54 -41.70
C SER A 561 -19.09 15.82 -41.90
N GLN A 562 -18.25 14.78 -41.86
CA GLN A 562 -16.82 14.87 -42.20
C GLN A 562 -16.60 15.22 -43.68
N ILE A 563 -17.38 14.68 -44.61
CA ILE A 563 -17.34 15.04 -46.03
C ILE A 563 -17.73 16.51 -46.24
N ASP A 564 -18.76 17.01 -45.53
CA ASP A 564 -19.19 18.42 -45.61
C ASP A 564 -18.11 19.37 -45.06
N VAL A 565 -17.41 19.00 -43.96
CA VAL A 565 -16.25 19.73 -43.43
C VAL A 565 -15.07 19.70 -44.40
N LEU A 566 -14.66 18.54 -44.89
CA LEU A 566 -13.56 18.38 -45.85
C LEU A 566 -13.85 19.09 -47.18
N SER A 567 -15.12 19.15 -47.60
CA SER A 567 -15.57 19.93 -48.75
C SER A 567 -15.34 21.43 -48.53
N LYS A 568 -15.68 21.95 -47.34
CA LYS A 568 -15.45 23.34 -46.95
C LYS A 568 -13.96 23.66 -46.87
N GLU A 569 -13.16 22.86 -46.18
CA GLU A 569 -11.70 23.00 -46.12
C GLU A 569 -11.06 22.96 -47.53
N LYS A 570 -11.54 22.08 -48.41
CA LYS A 570 -11.11 22.03 -49.81
C LYS A 570 -11.43 23.32 -50.57
N THR A 571 -12.59 23.96 -50.34
CA THR A 571 -12.88 25.27 -50.94
C THR A 571 -12.00 26.39 -50.37
N GLU A 572 -11.68 26.35 -49.07
CA GLU A 572 -10.80 27.34 -48.43
C GLU A 572 -9.34 27.17 -48.89
N LEU A 573 -8.85 25.94 -49.04
CA LEU A 573 -7.53 25.63 -49.60
C LEU A 573 -7.41 26.01 -51.09
N VAL A 574 -8.49 25.90 -51.88
CA VAL A 574 -8.53 26.43 -53.26
C VAL A 574 -8.46 27.95 -53.26
N ALA A 575 -9.21 28.64 -52.39
CA ALA A 575 -9.13 30.10 -52.27
C ALA A 575 -7.74 30.59 -51.83
N ILE A 576 -7.06 29.85 -50.94
CA ILE A 576 -5.67 30.11 -50.52
C ILE A 576 -4.70 29.88 -51.70
N ARG A 577 -4.85 28.79 -52.45
CA ARG A 577 -4.06 28.52 -53.67
C ARG A 577 -4.20 29.65 -54.69
N ASP A 578 -5.41 30.13 -54.94
CA ASP A 578 -5.67 31.17 -55.93
C ASP A 578 -5.14 32.54 -55.48
N ARG A 579 -5.14 32.81 -54.17
CA ARG A 579 -4.48 33.99 -53.58
C ARG A 579 -2.95 33.91 -53.73
N LEU A 580 -2.33 32.79 -53.37
CA LEU A 580 -0.89 32.55 -53.54
C LEU A 580 -0.46 32.59 -55.01
N SER A 581 -1.32 32.12 -55.93
CA SER A 581 -1.10 32.20 -57.37
C SER A 581 -1.06 33.66 -57.85
N LYS A 582 -1.99 34.51 -57.36
CA LYS A 582 -1.96 35.96 -57.62
C LYS A 582 -0.74 36.65 -57.00
N GLU A 583 -0.35 36.30 -55.78
CA GLU A 583 0.88 36.83 -55.17
C GLU A 583 2.13 36.42 -55.94
N LYS A 584 2.21 35.18 -56.43
CA LYS A 584 3.30 34.71 -57.29
C LYS A 584 3.40 35.50 -58.60
N ILE A 585 2.26 35.83 -59.22
CA ILE A 585 2.20 36.68 -60.42
C ILE A 585 2.65 38.12 -60.10
N ASN A 586 2.19 38.69 -58.98
CA ASN A 586 2.58 40.03 -58.54
C ASN A 586 4.08 40.12 -58.21
N LEU A 587 4.64 39.10 -57.57
CA LEU A 587 6.07 39.00 -57.25
C LEU A 587 6.93 38.80 -58.50
N ALA A 588 6.44 38.09 -59.51
CA ALA A 588 7.11 38.02 -60.82
C ALA A 588 7.15 39.40 -61.49
N ALA A 589 6.01 40.09 -61.58
CA ALA A 589 5.94 41.45 -62.15
C ALA A 589 6.82 42.47 -61.40
N ALA A 590 6.89 42.38 -60.06
CA ALA A 590 7.78 43.20 -59.26
C ALA A 590 9.27 42.90 -59.52
N ARG A 591 9.62 41.64 -59.74
CA ARG A 591 10.99 41.21 -60.09
C ARG A 591 11.39 41.67 -61.50
N ASP A 592 10.47 41.63 -62.45
CA ASP A 592 10.68 42.10 -63.82
C ASP A 592 10.87 43.63 -63.86
N GLU A 593 10.08 44.40 -63.09
CA GLU A 593 10.29 45.85 -62.97
C GLU A 593 11.59 46.18 -62.21
N GLN A 594 11.96 45.38 -61.19
CA GLN A 594 13.27 45.53 -60.52
C GLN A 594 14.43 45.30 -61.50
N ALA A 595 14.34 44.31 -62.40
CA ALA A 595 15.31 44.08 -63.47
C ALA A 595 15.32 45.22 -64.51
N ARG A 596 14.14 45.74 -64.88
CA ARG A 596 14.00 46.90 -65.78
C ARG A 596 14.65 48.16 -65.20
N LEU A 597 14.46 48.41 -63.90
CA LEU A 597 15.09 49.51 -63.17
C LEU A 597 16.60 49.32 -63.00
N ALA A 598 17.07 48.08 -62.84
CA ALA A 598 18.51 47.77 -62.81
C ALA A 598 19.18 48.09 -64.15
N ASN A 599 18.62 47.61 -65.28
CA ASN A 599 19.12 47.96 -66.62
C ASN A 599 19.08 49.47 -66.87
N LYS A 600 18.02 50.17 -66.46
CA LYS A 600 17.94 51.64 -66.60
C LYS A 600 19.04 52.36 -65.82
N ARG A 601 19.38 51.89 -64.61
CA ARG A 601 20.50 52.42 -63.81
C ARG A 601 21.85 52.12 -64.43
N GLN A 602 22.05 50.92 -64.99
CA GLN A 602 23.30 50.55 -65.67
C GLN A 602 23.55 51.44 -66.89
N VAL A 603 22.54 51.66 -67.73
CA VAL A 603 22.64 52.59 -68.87
C VAL A 603 22.94 54.03 -68.42
N GLN A 604 22.33 54.50 -67.31
CA GLN A 604 22.67 55.80 -66.74
C GLN A 604 24.12 55.86 -66.24
N PHE A 605 24.65 54.77 -65.66
CA PHE A 605 26.04 54.70 -65.20
C PHE A 605 27.04 54.72 -66.36
N GLU A 606 26.74 54.05 -67.48
CA GLU A 606 27.54 54.10 -68.70
C GLU A 606 27.57 55.49 -69.35
N VAL A 607 26.45 56.23 -69.32
CA VAL A 607 26.39 57.63 -69.77
C VAL A 607 27.23 58.53 -68.87
N LEU A 608 27.03 58.48 -67.54
CA LEU A 608 27.80 59.27 -66.57
C LEU A 608 29.31 58.95 -66.63
N SER A 609 29.67 57.69 -66.93
CA SER A 609 31.07 57.28 -67.12
C SER A 609 31.71 57.91 -68.37
N LYS A 610 30.95 58.08 -69.46
CA LYS A 610 31.40 58.85 -70.64
C LYS A 610 31.55 60.34 -70.34
N GLU A 611 30.55 60.96 -69.71
CA GLU A 611 30.61 62.37 -69.31
C GLU A 611 31.81 62.65 -68.39
N ALA A 612 32.10 61.75 -67.44
CA ALA A 612 33.30 61.85 -66.60
C ALA A 612 34.61 61.76 -67.40
N ALA A 613 34.70 60.88 -68.40
CA ALA A 613 35.87 60.77 -69.28
C ALA A 613 36.07 62.02 -70.16
N GLU A 614 34.98 62.59 -70.69
CA GLU A 614 35.00 63.84 -71.46
C GLU A 614 35.41 65.04 -70.60
N LEU A 615 34.91 65.14 -69.35
CA LEU A 615 35.33 66.17 -68.40
C LEU A 615 36.81 66.05 -68.01
N ILE A 616 37.36 64.83 -67.92
CA ILE A 616 38.80 64.60 -67.71
C ILE A 616 39.60 65.07 -68.93
N ALA A 617 39.14 64.78 -70.16
CA ALA A 617 39.78 65.25 -71.38
C ALA A 617 39.77 66.79 -71.50
N ILE A 618 38.64 67.44 -71.21
CA ILE A 618 38.50 68.90 -71.16
C ILE A 618 39.44 69.51 -70.12
N ARG A 619 39.54 68.92 -68.91
CA ARG A 619 40.47 69.37 -67.87
C ARG A 619 41.94 69.25 -68.30
N GLY A 620 42.27 68.21 -69.06
CA GLY A 620 43.60 68.05 -69.68
C GLY A 620 43.91 69.07 -70.78
N ALA A 621 42.92 69.43 -71.60
CA ALA A 621 43.04 70.49 -72.60
C ALA A 621 43.23 71.87 -71.96
N LEU A 622 42.41 72.21 -70.96
CA LEU A 622 42.48 73.47 -70.21
C LEU A 622 43.83 73.64 -69.48
N ALA A 623 44.44 72.53 -69.04
CA ALA A 623 45.78 72.56 -68.46
C ALA A 623 46.87 72.94 -69.48
N LYS A 624 46.77 72.46 -70.73
CA LYS A 624 47.67 72.86 -71.84
C LYS A 624 47.44 74.30 -72.27
N GLU A 625 46.18 74.74 -72.36
CA GLU A 625 45.84 76.13 -72.67
C GLU A 625 46.42 77.08 -71.61
N LYS A 626 46.33 76.72 -70.32
CA LYS A 626 46.91 77.50 -69.22
C LYS A 626 48.44 77.60 -69.30
N THR A 627 49.17 76.57 -69.76
CA THR A 627 50.62 76.68 -69.96
C THR A 627 50.99 77.50 -71.20
N GLN A 628 50.17 77.46 -72.26
CA GLN A 628 50.35 78.33 -73.44
C GLN A 628 50.07 79.80 -73.11
N LEU A 629 49.04 80.09 -72.30
CA LEU A 629 48.72 81.44 -71.80
C LEU A 629 49.77 81.99 -70.83
N ALA A 630 50.55 81.13 -70.15
CA ALA A 630 51.70 81.56 -69.37
C ALA A 630 52.84 82.01 -70.29
N ALA A 631 53.27 81.16 -71.23
CA ALA A 631 54.34 81.49 -72.18
C ALA A 631 54.02 82.75 -73.02
N ALA A 632 52.76 82.91 -73.47
CA ALA A 632 52.32 84.10 -74.19
C ALA A 632 52.39 85.38 -73.33
N ARG A 633 52.29 85.27 -72.00
CA ARG A 633 52.42 86.40 -71.07
C ARG A 633 53.87 86.86 -70.93
N ASP A 634 54.81 85.91 -70.89
CA ASP A 634 56.24 86.19 -70.82
C ASP A 634 56.74 86.80 -72.15
N GLU A 635 56.27 86.28 -73.29
CA GLU A 635 56.49 86.87 -74.62
C GLU A 635 55.95 88.31 -74.72
N GLN A 636 54.75 88.56 -74.17
CA GLN A 636 54.12 89.88 -74.15
C GLN A 636 54.88 90.87 -73.24
N ALA A 637 55.46 90.41 -72.13
CA ALA A 637 56.30 91.24 -71.26
C ALA A 637 57.61 91.67 -71.95
N LYS A 638 58.21 90.77 -72.74
CA LYS A 638 59.40 91.08 -73.56
C LYS A 638 59.09 92.09 -74.68
N LEU A 639 57.99 91.91 -75.40
CA LEU A 639 57.54 92.86 -76.43
C LEU A 639 57.16 94.24 -75.87
N ALA A 640 56.87 94.36 -74.58
CA ALA A 640 56.60 95.65 -73.93
C ALA A 640 57.89 96.49 -73.78
N SER A 641 58.99 95.89 -73.31
CA SER A 641 60.26 96.62 -73.13
C SER A 641 60.90 97.03 -74.46
N GLU A 642 60.80 96.20 -75.50
CA GLU A 642 61.25 96.54 -76.86
C GLU A 642 60.50 97.76 -77.45
N ARG A 643 59.19 97.90 -77.15
CA ARG A 643 58.38 99.05 -77.58
C ARG A 643 58.70 100.32 -76.83
N GLU A 644 59.06 100.24 -75.55
CA GLU A 644 59.46 101.40 -74.74
C GLU A 644 60.76 102.03 -75.27
N VAL A 645 61.69 101.22 -75.80
CA VAL A 645 62.87 101.72 -76.53
C VAL A 645 62.48 102.44 -77.83
N GLN A 646 61.55 101.89 -78.62
CA GLN A 646 61.13 102.50 -79.89
C GLN A 646 60.34 103.82 -79.73
N ILE A 647 59.56 103.97 -78.65
CA ILE A 647 58.85 105.22 -78.34
C ILE A 647 59.83 106.39 -78.16
N ASN A 648 60.97 106.14 -77.51
CA ASN A 648 62.01 107.15 -77.29
C ASN A 648 62.72 107.59 -78.59
N VAL A 649 62.80 106.72 -79.60
CA VAL A 649 63.36 107.07 -80.92
C VAL A 649 62.38 107.97 -81.69
N LEU A 650 61.11 107.56 -81.79
CA LEU A 650 60.06 108.30 -82.50
C LEU A 650 59.78 109.69 -81.91
N ALA A 651 60.03 109.88 -80.61
CA ALA A 651 59.92 111.18 -79.94
C ALA A 651 60.88 112.24 -80.53
N ASN A 652 62.11 111.84 -80.89
CA ASN A 652 63.08 112.76 -81.52
C ASN A 652 62.70 113.10 -82.96
N GLU A 653 62.25 112.13 -83.75
CA GLU A 653 61.83 112.36 -85.14
C GLU A 653 60.63 113.32 -85.23
N LYS A 654 59.67 113.18 -84.31
CA LYS A 654 58.53 114.10 -84.18
C LYS A 654 58.96 115.55 -83.95
N SER A 655 60.04 115.78 -83.21
CA SER A 655 60.56 117.13 -82.93
C SER A 655 61.06 117.82 -84.21
N ASN A 656 61.78 117.09 -85.07
CA ASN A 656 62.27 117.60 -86.35
C ASN A 656 61.12 117.91 -87.33
N LEU A 657 60.06 117.10 -87.33
CA LEU A 657 58.92 117.29 -88.25
C LEU A 657 58.08 118.54 -87.93
N ILE A 658 58.04 118.97 -86.67
CA ILE A 658 57.28 120.16 -86.23
C ILE A 658 57.87 121.46 -86.83
N ALA A 659 59.18 121.52 -87.03
CA ALA A 659 59.83 122.70 -87.62
C ALA A 659 59.38 122.95 -89.07
N THR A 660 59.28 121.90 -89.90
CA THR A 660 58.93 122.02 -91.33
C THR A 660 57.47 122.38 -91.59
N TYR A 661 56.54 122.01 -90.71
CA TYR A 661 55.12 122.40 -90.86
C TYR A 661 54.89 123.90 -90.60
N SER A 662 55.79 124.58 -89.89
CA SER A 662 55.70 126.02 -89.59
C SER A 662 55.70 126.88 -90.86
N GLU A 663 56.49 126.52 -91.88
CA GLU A 663 56.57 127.29 -93.12
C GLU A 663 55.30 127.18 -93.98
N GLN A 664 54.66 126.00 -94.01
CA GLN A 664 53.43 125.79 -94.78
C GLN A 664 52.25 126.63 -94.27
N ALA A 665 52.21 126.93 -92.97
CA ALA A 665 51.15 127.74 -92.37
C ALA A 665 51.06 129.17 -92.92
N LYS A 666 52.15 129.71 -93.52
CA LYS A 666 52.14 131.03 -94.18
C LYS A 666 51.27 131.06 -95.44
N LEU A 667 51.24 130.00 -96.25
CA LEU A 667 50.48 129.99 -97.52
C LEU A 667 48.96 129.93 -97.29
N LEU A 668 48.49 129.23 -96.25
CA LEU A 668 47.07 128.85 -96.17
C LEU A 668 46.12 130.04 -95.97
N ASN A 669 46.54 131.10 -95.27
CA ASN A 669 45.65 132.22 -94.96
C ASN A 669 45.42 133.19 -96.13
N GLU A 670 46.30 133.21 -97.15
CA GLU A 670 46.05 133.96 -98.39
C GLU A 670 44.80 133.46 -99.13
N HIS A 671 44.50 132.16 -99.02
CA HIS A 671 43.31 131.56 -99.63
C HIS A 671 42.01 131.93 -98.90
N LYS A 672 42.06 132.23 -97.61
CA LYS A 672 40.85 132.36 -96.77
C LYS A 672 40.05 133.63 -97.07
N ALA A 673 40.74 134.71 -97.43
CA ALA A 673 40.15 135.99 -97.87
C ALA A 673 39.31 135.91 -99.16
N LYS A 674 39.18 134.72 -99.77
CA LYS A 674 38.42 134.46 -101.00
C LYS A 674 37.05 133.81 -100.77
N ILE A 675 36.79 133.32 -99.54
CA ILE A 675 35.54 132.60 -99.20
C ILE A 675 34.41 133.55 -98.83
N ASP A 676 34.70 134.63 -98.10
CA ASP A 676 33.70 135.59 -97.57
C ASP A 676 32.91 136.35 -98.65
N LYS A 677 33.25 136.15 -99.93
CA LYS A 677 32.65 136.84 -101.08
C LYS A 677 31.55 136.04 -101.80
N LEU A 678 31.27 134.79 -101.42
CA LEU A 678 30.52 133.84 -102.29
C LEU A 678 29.14 133.35 -101.80
N LEU A 679 28.74 133.55 -100.54
CA LEU A 679 27.47 133.01 -100.02
C LEU A 679 26.57 134.01 -99.28
N ASN A 680 26.76 135.30 -99.53
CA ASN A 680 25.83 136.37 -99.14
C ASN A 680 24.54 136.41 -100.03
N GLU A 681 24.32 135.39 -100.88
CA GLU A 681 23.33 135.40 -101.97
C GLU A 681 22.24 134.32 -101.87
N LYS A 682 22.15 133.56 -100.76
CA LYS A 682 21.18 132.45 -100.61
C LYS A 682 20.21 132.62 -99.42
N ALA A 683 19.74 133.84 -99.18
CA ALA A 683 19.11 134.21 -97.90
C ALA A 683 17.60 133.89 -97.73
N GLU A 684 16.81 133.74 -98.80
CA GLU A 684 15.39 134.17 -98.73
C GLU A 684 14.26 133.12 -98.69
N LEU A 685 14.48 131.82 -98.96
CA LEU A 685 13.34 130.92 -99.30
C LEU A 685 13.11 129.67 -98.41
N VAL A 686 12.05 129.81 -97.59
CA VAL A 686 11.11 128.79 -97.03
C VAL A 686 11.62 127.94 -95.84
N ALA A 687 11.06 127.95 -94.61
CA ALA A 687 9.81 128.49 -93.99
C ALA A 687 8.56 127.56 -93.88
N ALA A 688 8.70 126.35 -93.30
CA ALA A 688 7.61 125.49 -92.77
C ALA A 688 8.20 124.32 -91.92
N ARG A 689 7.58 123.72 -90.87
CA ARG A 689 6.47 124.06 -89.93
C ARG A 689 6.60 123.13 -88.67
N TYR A 690 5.94 123.40 -87.54
CA TYR A 690 6.36 123.00 -86.16
C TYR A 690 5.27 122.29 -85.28
N ASN A 691 5.67 121.63 -84.17
CA ASN A 691 4.89 121.01 -83.02
C ASN A 691 4.38 119.53 -83.10
N LEU A 692 4.20 118.71 -82.01
CA LEU A 692 4.10 118.94 -80.52
C LEU A 692 4.37 117.69 -79.55
N HIS A 693 5.04 117.89 -78.37
CA HIS A 693 4.91 117.28 -76.97
C HIS A 693 5.48 115.89 -76.44
N LYS A 694 5.46 115.63 -75.08
CA LYS A 694 6.61 115.14 -74.21
C LYS A 694 6.33 114.59 -72.72
N GLU A 695 7.28 113.86 -72.01
CA GLU A 695 7.55 113.58 -70.50
C GLU A 695 7.38 112.09 -69.90
N LYS A 696 7.78 111.49 -68.71
CA LYS A 696 8.55 111.60 -67.34
C LYS A 696 8.68 110.12 -66.67
N THR A 697 9.13 109.56 -65.46
CA THR A 697 9.91 109.66 -64.11
C THR A 697 9.84 108.25 -63.32
N ASN A 698 10.35 107.72 -62.14
CA ASN A 698 11.35 107.81 -60.96
C ASN A 698 11.21 106.51 -59.99
N LEU A 699 11.84 106.07 -58.83
CA LEU A 699 13.14 106.08 -57.99
C LEU A 699 13.08 105.13 -56.68
N THR A 700 14.18 104.82 -55.87
CA THR A 700 14.36 104.39 -54.37
C THR A 700 15.44 103.24 -53.98
N VAL A 701 16.10 103.11 -52.75
CA VAL A 701 17.52 102.53 -52.41
C VAL A 701 17.80 101.63 -51.07
N ALA A 702 19.04 101.09 -50.71
CA ALA A 702 19.45 100.03 -49.65
C ALA A 702 20.80 100.16 -48.72
N ARG A 703 21.37 99.10 -47.98
CA ARG A 703 22.30 99.17 -46.73
C ARG A 703 23.22 97.91 -46.18
N ASP A 704 24.31 98.10 -45.32
CA ASP A 704 25.11 97.28 -44.24
C ASP A 704 26.20 96.10 -44.48
N THR A 705 27.15 95.50 -43.62
CA THR A 705 27.92 95.65 -42.27
C THR A 705 29.21 94.66 -42.03
N LEU A 706 29.83 94.36 -40.81
CA LEU A 706 31.25 93.83 -40.44
C LEU A 706 31.38 92.73 -39.25
N LEU A 707 32.46 92.18 -38.54
CA LEU A 707 33.99 92.27 -38.28
C LEU A 707 34.67 91.02 -37.47
N LYS A 708 36.00 90.94 -37.07
CA LYS A 708 36.78 89.81 -36.34
C LYS A 708 38.22 90.13 -35.66
N GLU A 709 38.82 89.36 -34.68
CA GLU A 709 40.33 89.24 -34.34
C GLU A 709 40.91 88.07 -33.40
N ILE A 710 42.27 87.88 -33.13
CA ILE A 710 42.96 86.69 -32.41
C ILE A 710 44.18 86.81 -31.31
N PRO A 711 45.53 86.48 -31.48
CA PRO A 711 46.33 85.52 -30.58
C PRO A 711 47.87 85.74 -30.11
N PRO A 712 48.42 85.10 -29.01
CA PRO A 712 49.90 84.94 -28.67
C PRO A 712 50.45 83.66 -27.88
N ILE A 713 51.80 83.35 -27.78
CA ILE A 713 52.49 82.16 -27.09
C ILE A 713 53.98 82.40 -26.58
N THR A 714 54.61 81.58 -25.67
CA THR A 714 56.03 81.65 -25.10
C THR A 714 56.72 80.29 -24.66
N GLU A 715 58.06 80.22 -24.38
CA GLU A 715 58.93 79.05 -23.94
C GLU A 715 60.24 79.52 -23.13
N THR A 716 61.30 78.84 -22.59
CA THR A 716 61.96 77.47 -22.52
C THR A 716 63.00 77.30 -21.33
N PRO A 717 63.21 76.10 -20.69
CA PRO A 717 64.39 75.77 -19.81
C PRO A 717 65.00 74.31 -19.92
N GLN A 718 66.12 73.92 -19.22
CA GLN A 718 66.61 72.50 -19.22
C GLN A 718 67.57 71.88 -18.13
N LYS A 719 68.79 72.41 -17.84
CA LYS A 719 70.05 71.58 -17.85
C LYS A 719 70.34 70.42 -16.82
N GLN A 720 69.90 70.39 -15.55
CA GLN A 720 70.26 69.37 -14.51
C GLN A 720 69.76 67.91 -14.78
N LEU A 721 69.12 67.70 -15.92
CA LEU A 721 68.24 66.59 -16.23
C LEU A 721 68.89 65.19 -16.22
N LYS A 722 70.19 65.07 -16.55
CA LYS A 722 70.83 63.77 -16.84
C LYS A 722 71.12 62.87 -15.64
N ILE A 723 71.29 63.42 -14.44
CA ILE A 723 71.52 62.60 -13.24
C ILE A 723 70.17 62.13 -12.69
N LEU A 724 69.22 63.07 -12.54
CA LEU A 724 67.82 62.79 -12.21
C LEU A 724 67.15 61.80 -13.17
N SER A 725 67.48 61.80 -14.46
CA SER A 725 66.90 60.84 -15.41
C SER A 725 67.29 59.39 -15.13
N ALA A 726 68.48 59.13 -14.58
CA ALA A 726 68.96 57.77 -14.32
C ALA A 726 68.25 57.13 -13.11
N GLU A 727 68.19 57.85 -11.99
CA GLU A 727 67.41 57.41 -10.81
C GLU A 727 65.91 57.35 -11.13
N LYS A 728 65.39 58.28 -11.94
CA LYS A 728 64.01 58.21 -12.44
C LYS A 728 63.78 56.92 -13.22
N THR A 729 64.66 56.48 -14.12
CA THR A 729 64.44 55.22 -14.86
C THR A 729 64.39 53.99 -13.95
N THR A 730 65.22 53.92 -12.90
CA THR A 730 65.21 52.77 -11.98
C THR A 730 63.97 52.77 -11.08
N LEU A 731 63.58 53.94 -10.56
CA LEU A 731 62.35 54.09 -9.77
C LEU A 731 61.09 53.88 -10.61
N GLN A 732 61.09 54.32 -11.89
CA GLN A 732 60.01 54.07 -12.83
C GLN A 732 59.88 52.57 -13.12
N ALA A 733 60.97 51.86 -13.40
CA ALA A 733 60.91 50.41 -13.63
C ALA A 733 60.36 49.62 -12.43
N ASN A 734 60.72 50.02 -11.21
CA ASN A 734 60.16 49.42 -9.99
C ASN A 734 58.68 49.80 -9.78
N LEU A 735 58.29 51.03 -10.09
CA LEU A 735 56.90 51.48 -10.04
C LEU A 735 56.04 50.74 -11.06
N ASP A 736 56.47 50.65 -12.32
CA ASP A 736 55.78 49.96 -13.40
C ASP A 736 55.61 48.46 -13.08
N ALA A 737 56.61 47.84 -12.44
CA ALA A 737 56.51 46.46 -11.96
C ALA A 737 55.47 46.30 -10.83
N LEU A 738 55.46 47.21 -9.85
CA LEU A 738 54.52 47.18 -8.73
C LEU A 738 53.08 47.51 -9.17
N THR A 739 52.91 48.45 -10.11
CA THR A 739 51.64 48.75 -10.76
C THR A 739 51.13 47.52 -11.51
N LYS A 740 51.98 46.83 -12.26
CA LYS A 740 51.60 45.62 -12.99
C LYS A 740 51.22 44.46 -12.06
N GLU A 741 51.89 44.31 -10.92
CA GLU A 741 51.49 43.35 -9.89
C GLU A 741 50.12 43.72 -9.28
N HIS A 742 49.89 45.01 -8.98
CA HIS A 742 48.61 45.50 -8.47
C HIS A 742 47.47 45.35 -9.49
N GLU A 743 47.71 45.62 -10.77
CA GLU A 743 46.75 45.37 -11.86
C GLU A 743 46.43 43.88 -11.97
N GLN A 744 47.43 43.01 -11.84
CA GLN A 744 47.24 41.55 -11.90
C GLN A 744 46.55 40.99 -10.63
N GLN A 745 46.66 41.67 -9.49
CA GLN A 745 45.86 41.36 -8.30
C GLN A 745 44.41 41.88 -8.43
N HIS A 746 44.20 43.09 -8.97
CA HIS A 746 42.86 43.62 -9.23
C HIS A 746 42.08 42.76 -10.23
N SER A 747 42.68 42.37 -11.36
CA SER A 747 42.04 41.49 -12.37
C SER A 747 41.53 40.18 -11.75
N LYS A 748 42.29 39.59 -10.81
CA LYS A 748 41.88 38.37 -10.10
C LYS A 748 40.78 38.60 -9.07
N LEU A 749 40.75 39.77 -8.45
CA LEU A 749 39.66 40.16 -7.56
C LEU A 749 38.38 40.37 -8.36
N ASP A 750 38.45 41.11 -9.47
CA ASP A 750 37.33 41.37 -10.37
C ASP A 750 36.78 40.07 -11.00
N GLU A 751 37.68 39.15 -11.40
CA GLU A 751 37.33 37.79 -11.85
C GLU A 751 36.57 37.03 -10.75
N SER A 752 37.10 37.00 -9.53
CA SER A 752 36.48 36.28 -8.41
C SER A 752 35.16 36.93 -7.93
N GLU A 753 35.04 38.26 -7.96
CA GLU A 753 33.78 38.95 -7.65
C GLU A 753 32.71 38.64 -8.71
N ASN A 754 33.08 38.55 -9.99
CA ASN A 754 32.19 38.16 -11.08
C ASN A 754 31.76 36.68 -10.97
N GLU A 755 32.67 35.76 -10.65
CA GLU A 755 32.34 34.36 -10.35
C GLU A 755 31.37 34.26 -9.16
N ASN A 756 31.62 34.98 -8.06
CA ASN A 756 30.72 35.01 -6.91
C ASN A 756 29.34 35.58 -7.26
N GLN A 757 29.25 36.63 -8.08
CA GLN A 757 27.98 37.16 -8.57
C GLN A 757 27.20 36.15 -9.42
N GLN A 758 27.89 35.42 -10.31
CA GLN A 758 27.27 34.36 -11.12
C GLN A 758 26.75 33.19 -10.27
N LEU A 759 27.51 32.76 -9.27
CA LEU A 759 27.09 31.75 -8.30
C LEU A 759 25.86 32.22 -7.49
N LEU A 760 25.80 33.50 -7.11
CA LEU A 760 24.65 34.09 -6.41
C LEU A 760 23.38 34.10 -7.28
N ILE A 761 23.52 34.39 -8.57
CA ILE A 761 22.42 34.33 -9.55
C ILE A 761 21.93 32.87 -9.73
N GLN A 762 22.85 31.92 -9.90
CA GLN A 762 22.51 30.48 -10.00
C GLN A 762 21.82 29.95 -8.74
N LEU A 763 22.30 30.36 -7.56
CA LEU A 763 21.67 30.02 -6.28
C LEU A 763 20.23 30.53 -6.21
N HIS A 764 20.00 31.79 -6.62
CA HIS A 764 18.67 32.39 -6.55
C HIS A 764 17.69 31.79 -7.59
N GLN A 765 18.18 31.45 -8.79
CA GLN A 765 17.42 30.68 -9.79
C GLN A 765 17.03 29.30 -9.25
N THR A 766 17.98 28.60 -8.60
CA THR A 766 17.73 27.30 -7.97
C THR A 766 16.71 27.39 -6.83
N GLN A 767 16.76 28.47 -6.03
CA GLN A 767 15.75 28.75 -5.01
C GLN A 767 14.36 28.95 -5.62
N GLU A 768 14.24 29.77 -6.67
CA GLU A 768 12.95 30.02 -7.32
C GLU A 768 12.36 28.75 -7.96
N GLU A 769 13.19 27.90 -8.57
CA GLU A 769 12.74 26.59 -9.06
C GLU A 769 12.28 25.66 -7.92
N LEU A 770 13.01 25.59 -6.81
CA LEU A 770 12.62 24.79 -5.65
C LEU A 770 11.31 25.27 -5.02
N GLU A 771 11.09 26.58 -4.90
CA GLU A 771 9.82 27.16 -4.44
C GLU A 771 8.67 26.82 -5.40
N ARG A 772 8.88 26.92 -6.72
CA ARG A 772 7.89 26.51 -7.73
C ARG A 772 7.57 25.02 -7.62
N TYR A 773 8.56 24.14 -7.43
CA TYR A 773 8.33 22.70 -7.22
C TYR A 773 7.60 22.40 -5.90
N LEU A 774 7.88 23.15 -4.82
CA LEU A 774 7.19 23.02 -3.53
C LEU A 774 5.71 23.39 -3.68
N LEU A 775 5.40 24.51 -4.34
CA LEU A 775 4.02 24.97 -4.58
C LEU A 775 3.26 24.02 -5.50
N GLN A 776 3.90 23.49 -6.55
CA GLN A 776 3.30 22.43 -7.37
C GLN A 776 3.02 21.17 -6.54
N TYR A 777 3.96 20.73 -5.71
CA TYR A 777 3.78 19.55 -4.87
C TYR A 777 2.64 19.70 -3.86
N GLN A 778 2.55 20.86 -3.19
CA GLN A 778 1.44 21.19 -2.30
C GLN A 778 0.09 21.21 -3.04
N SER A 779 0.04 21.77 -4.26
CA SER A 779 -1.18 21.74 -5.08
C SER A 779 -1.56 20.32 -5.51
N SER A 780 -0.60 19.49 -5.90
CA SER A 780 -0.83 18.07 -6.22
C SER A 780 -1.34 17.28 -5.02
N GLN A 781 -0.77 17.49 -3.82
CA GLN A 781 -1.25 16.86 -2.58
C GLN A 781 -2.66 17.33 -2.21
N GLU A 782 -2.96 18.62 -2.34
CA GLU A 782 -4.31 19.14 -2.09
C GLU A 782 -5.34 18.59 -3.11
N GLN A 783 -4.95 18.41 -4.37
CA GLN A 783 -5.77 17.75 -5.39
C GLN A 783 -5.95 16.26 -5.10
N LEU A 784 -4.90 15.54 -4.67
CA LEU A 784 -4.97 14.13 -4.29
C LEU A 784 -5.91 13.94 -3.09
N GLY A 785 -5.77 14.75 -2.04
CA GLY A 785 -6.68 14.75 -0.89
C GLY A 785 -8.14 15.06 -1.27
N LYS A 786 -8.37 15.99 -2.20
CA LYS A 786 -9.70 16.26 -2.78
C LYS A 786 -10.25 15.06 -3.56
N GLN A 787 -9.41 14.34 -4.32
CA GLN A 787 -9.81 13.14 -5.05
C GLN A 787 -10.07 11.96 -4.11
N GLN A 788 -9.20 11.68 -3.14
CA GLN A 788 -9.42 10.69 -2.09
C GLN A 788 -10.71 10.96 -1.32
N THR A 789 -10.93 12.20 -0.87
CA THR A 789 -12.19 12.62 -0.22
C THR A 789 -13.41 12.40 -1.12
N ARG A 790 -13.28 12.56 -2.44
CA ARG A 790 -14.35 12.31 -3.41
C ARG A 790 -14.60 10.81 -3.63
N LEU A 791 -13.55 10.00 -3.71
CA LEU A 791 -13.60 8.54 -3.81
C LEU A 791 -14.22 7.93 -2.54
N GLN A 792 -13.79 8.37 -1.35
CA GLN A 792 -14.37 7.94 -0.08
C GLN A 792 -15.86 8.31 0.02
N LYS A 793 -16.28 9.47 -0.51
CA LYS A 793 -17.70 9.85 -0.65
C LYS A 793 -18.47 9.03 -1.70
N ILE A 794 -17.79 8.38 -2.65
CA ILE A 794 -18.39 7.42 -3.59
C ILE A 794 -18.52 6.05 -2.89
N LEU A 795 -17.49 5.57 -2.20
CA LEU A 795 -17.51 4.32 -1.42
C LEU A 795 -18.58 4.37 -0.30
N GLN A 796 -18.73 5.49 0.41
CA GLN A 796 -19.82 5.69 1.38
C GLN A 796 -21.23 5.63 0.77
N ARG A 797 -21.38 5.89 -0.55
CA ARG A 797 -22.66 5.76 -1.28
C ARG A 797 -22.83 4.37 -1.91
N HIS A 798 -21.73 3.70 -2.18
CA HIS A 798 -21.66 2.38 -2.79
C HIS A 798 -20.83 1.44 -1.89
N PRO A 799 -21.31 1.11 -0.66
CA PRO A 799 -20.55 0.28 0.27
C PRO A 799 -20.35 -1.15 -0.24
N ASP A 800 -21.24 -1.63 -1.11
CA ASP A 800 -21.06 -2.87 -1.87
C ASP A 800 -20.27 -2.62 -3.20
N TYR A 801 -19.25 -1.74 -3.19
CA TYR A 801 -18.25 -1.66 -4.26
C TYR A 801 -17.18 -2.74 -4.09
N TRP A 802 -16.70 -3.28 -5.21
CA TRP A 802 -15.49 -4.10 -5.28
C TRP A 802 -14.80 -3.86 -6.63
N ASP A 803 -13.50 -4.10 -6.70
CA ASP A 803 -12.67 -3.91 -7.88
C ASP A 803 -11.59 -5.00 -7.95
N PHE A 804 -11.06 -5.32 -9.13
CA PHE A 804 -9.99 -6.30 -9.30
C PHE A 804 -9.30 -6.16 -10.66
N ASN A 805 -8.00 -6.45 -10.72
CA ASN A 805 -7.22 -6.42 -11.95
C ASN A 805 -7.49 -7.65 -12.83
N THR A 806 -7.42 -8.86 -12.24
CA THR A 806 -7.69 -10.11 -12.96
C THR A 806 -8.73 -10.98 -12.25
N LEU A 807 -9.40 -11.82 -13.03
CA LEU A 807 -10.39 -12.81 -12.59
C LEU A 807 -10.26 -14.06 -13.46
N GLU A 808 -9.79 -15.16 -12.86
CA GLU A 808 -9.75 -16.48 -13.48
C GLU A 808 -10.83 -17.37 -12.87
N ILE A 809 -11.53 -18.14 -13.71
CA ILE A 809 -12.65 -18.99 -13.31
C ILE A 809 -12.50 -20.36 -13.98
N ASN A 810 -12.12 -21.38 -13.22
CA ASN A 810 -11.86 -22.72 -13.71
C ASN A 810 -12.83 -23.73 -13.07
N LEU A 811 -13.38 -24.66 -13.84
CA LEU A 811 -14.09 -25.81 -13.29
C LEU A 811 -13.07 -26.86 -12.84
N VAL A 812 -13.27 -27.43 -11.66
CA VAL A 812 -12.43 -28.50 -11.11
C VAL A 812 -13.19 -29.82 -11.23
N GLU A 813 -12.57 -30.82 -11.86
CA GLU A 813 -13.14 -32.17 -11.93
C GLU A 813 -13.15 -32.83 -10.54
N SER A 814 -14.21 -33.60 -10.25
CA SER A 814 -14.42 -34.26 -8.97
C SER A 814 -15.10 -35.60 -9.19
N ASP A 815 -14.69 -36.63 -8.44
CA ASP A 815 -15.38 -37.93 -8.39
C ASP A 815 -16.81 -37.80 -7.82
N SER A 816 -17.11 -36.70 -7.14
CA SER A 816 -18.44 -36.37 -6.64
C SER A 816 -19.24 -35.60 -7.69
N SER A 817 -20.56 -35.81 -7.74
CA SER A 817 -21.46 -35.08 -8.66
C SER A 817 -21.72 -33.62 -8.24
N GLN A 818 -20.76 -32.95 -7.61
CA GLN A 818 -20.83 -31.55 -7.20
C GLN A 818 -19.98 -30.70 -8.14
N GLN A 819 -20.54 -29.62 -8.68
CA GLN A 819 -19.73 -28.64 -9.41
C GLN A 819 -18.87 -27.85 -8.41
N ILE A 820 -17.55 -27.96 -8.54
CA ILE A 820 -16.56 -27.16 -7.84
C ILE A 820 -15.98 -26.16 -8.85
N VAL A 821 -16.04 -24.88 -8.51
CA VAL A 821 -15.43 -23.80 -9.31
C VAL A 821 -14.27 -23.23 -8.52
N GLN A 822 -13.07 -23.25 -9.12
CA GLN A 822 -11.89 -22.55 -8.66
C GLN A 822 -11.94 -21.10 -9.17
N TRP A 823 -11.69 -20.17 -8.26
CA TRP A 823 -11.61 -18.74 -8.51
C TRP A 823 -10.22 -18.25 -8.12
N ARG A 824 -9.75 -17.24 -8.86
CA ARG A 824 -8.57 -16.44 -8.53
C ARG A 824 -8.86 -14.99 -8.89
N LEU A 825 -8.59 -14.06 -7.97
CA LEU A 825 -8.61 -12.63 -8.26
C LEU A 825 -7.30 -12.00 -7.79
N THR A 826 -6.84 -10.99 -8.51
CA THR A 826 -5.65 -10.19 -8.14
C THR A 826 -5.99 -8.71 -8.02
N GLU A 827 -5.25 -8.01 -7.13
CA GLU A 827 -5.52 -6.62 -6.73
C GLU A 827 -7.00 -6.39 -6.35
N LEU A 828 -7.58 -7.33 -5.60
CA LEU A 828 -8.97 -7.29 -5.19
C LEU A 828 -9.17 -6.20 -4.13
N TYR A 829 -9.83 -5.11 -4.48
CA TYR A 829 -10.32 -4.12 -3.55
C TYR A 829 -11.73 -4.48 -3.07
N ILE A 830 -11.90 -4.77 -1.78
CA ILE A 830 -13.19 -5.15 -1.19
C ILE A 830 -13.23 -4.79 0.31
N GLY A 831 -14.34 -4.23 0.79
CA GLY A 831 -14.48 -3.90 2.23
C GLY A 831 -13.43 -2.93 2.75
N GLU A 832 -13.14 -1.87 1.97
CA GLU A 832 -12.07 -0.88 2.19
C GLU A 832 -10.63 -1.42 2.16
N ARG A 833 -10.43 -2.73 1.96
CA ARG A 833 -9.13 -3.42 1.95
C ARG A 833 -8.71 -3.81 0.52
N LEU A 834 -7.41 -3.67 0.22
CA LEU A 834 -6.78 -4.24 -0.97
C LEU A 834 -6.17 -5.63 -0.62
N ILE A 835 -6.43 -6.62 -1.46
CA ILE A 835 -5.96 -8.00 -1.33
C ILE A 835 -5.21 -8.37 -2.62
N PRO A 836 -3.86 -8.41 -2.64
CA PRO A 836 -3.08 -8.58 -3.87
C PRO A 836 -3.38 -9.87 -4.64
N GLU A 837 -3.65 -10.97 -3.92
CA GLU A 837 -4.17 -12.21 -4.51
C GLU A 837 -5.12 -12.91 -3.54
N ILE A 838 -6.25 -13.41 -4.06
CA ILE A 838 -7.11 -14.37 -3.34
C ILE A 838 -7.44 -15.56 -4.24
N ARG A 839 -7.29 -16.77 -3.70
CA ARG A 839 -7.66 -18.03 -4.34
C ARG A 839 -8.69 -18.74 -3.48
N PHE A 840 -9.77 -19.22 -4.10
CA PHE A 840 -10.82 -19.94 -3.39
C PHE A 840 -11.63 -20.84 -4.30
N LYS A 841 -12.23 -21.87 -3.73
CA LYS A 841 -13.23 -22.71 -4.41
C LYS A 841 -14.63 -22.31 -3.96
N THR A 842 -15.60 -22.37 -4.86
CA THR A 842 -17.02 -22.46 -4.49
C THR A 842 -17.54 -23.86 -4.78
N CYS A 843 -18.06 -24.54 -3.77
CA CYS A 843 -18.75 -25.83 -3.89
C CYS A 843 -20.26 -25.65 -3.68
N LEU A 844 -21.08 -26.43 -4.39
CA LEU A 844 -22.55 -26.38 -4.27
C LEU A 844 -23.10 -27.73 -3.76
N ALA A 845 -23.65 -27.74 -2.55
CA ALA A 845 -24.21 -28.93 -1.92
C ALA A 845 -25.65 -28.67 -1.43
N ASN A 846 -26.61 -29.50 -1.85
CA ASN A 846 -28.02 -29.43 -1.44
C ASN A 846 -28.68 -28.04 -1.63
N GLY A 847 -28.22 -27.24 -2.59
CA GLY A 847 -28.72 -25.88 -2.86
C GLY A 847 -28.12 -24.77 -1.99
N LEU A 848 -27.15 -25.09 -1.13
CA LEU A 848 -26.33 -24.13 -0.40
C LEU A 848 -24.93 -24.11 -1.02
N ALA A 849 -24.39 -22.92 -1.31
CA ALA A 849 -22.97 -22.79 -1.65
C ALA A 849 -22.12 -22.68 -0.39
N GLY A 850 -20.87 -23.09 -0.49
CA GLY A 850 -19.83 -22.76 0.48
C GLY A 850 -18.61 -22.21 -0.25
N ILE A 851 -17.89 -21.30 0.41
CA ILE A 851 -16.59 -20.79 -0.06
C ILE A 851 -15.50 -21.57 0.68
N VAL A 852 -14.41 -21.90 0.00
CA VAL A 852 -13.22 -22.54 0.59
C VAL A 852 -12.02 -21.68 0.21
N ILE A 853 -11.51 -20.89 1.16
CA ILE A 853 -10.33 -20.03 0.92
C ILE A 853 -9.06 -20.87 0.94
N GLN A 854 -8.12 -20.58 0.06
CA GLN A 854 -6.84 -21.28 -0.02
C GLN A 854 -5.70 -20.36 0.45
N ARG A 855 -4.69 -20.93 1.10
CA ARG A 855 -3.43 -20.23 1.44
C ARG A 855 -2.66 -19.86 0.16
N THR A 856 -2.09 -18.65 0.17
CA THR A 856 -1.09 -18.15 -0.81
C THR A 856 0.33 -18.15 -0.23
N GLU A 857 0.50 -18.54 1.04
CA GLU A 857 1.82 -18.67 1.67
C GLU A 857 2.69 -19.64 0.84
N GLY A 858 3.82 -19.14 0.33
CA GLY A 858 4.69 -19.86 -0.59
C GLY A 858 4.58 -19.47 -2.07
N THR A 859 3.53 -18.74 -2.50
CA THR A 859 3.39 -18.27 -3.91
C THR A 859 3.98 -16.87 -4.16
N GLY A 860 4.65 -16.28 -3.17
CA GLY A 860 5.20 -14.91 -3.22
C GLY A 860 4.18 -13.81 -2.90
N SER A 861 2.89 -14.12 -2.90
CA SER A 861 1.81 -13.19 -2.56
C SER A 861 1.53 -13.17 -1.04
N PRO A 862 1.12 -12.01 -0.46
CA PRO A 862 0.62 -11.96 0.92
C PRO A 862 -0.59 -12.87 1.15
N ALA A 863 -0.85 -13.22 2.42
CA ALA A 863 -2.00 -14.04 2.81
C ALA A 863 -3.34 -13.34 2.51
N PRO A 864 -4.38 -14.07 2.04
CA PRO A 864 -5.65 -13.47 1.63
C PRO A 864 -6.54 -13.10 2.82
N LEU A 865 -6.27 -13.62 4.02
CA LEU A 865 -6.99 -13.34 5.26
C LEU A 865 -6.02 -12.75 6.29
N LEU A 866 -6.50 -11.83 7.14
CA LEU A 866 -5.70 -11.26 8.23
C LEU A 866 -5.51 -12.27 9.36
N ARG A 867 -6.54 -13.06 9.68
CA ARG A 867 -6.52 -14.06 10.76
C ARG A 867 -6.97 -15.43 10.25
N TRP A 868 -6.01 -16.33 10.04
CA TRP A 868 -6.27 -17.74 9.75
C TRP A 868 -6.64 -18.49 11.05
N PRO A 869 -7.83 -19.09 11.20
CA PRO A 869 -8.26 -19.66 12.48
C PRO A 869 -7.39 -20.83 12.96
N ASN A 870 -7.01 -20.84 14.24
CA ASN A 870 -5.96 -21.71 14.79
C ASN A 870 -6.28 -23.21 14.64
N GLY A 871 -7.56 -23.59 14.70
CA GLY A 871 -8.02 -24.97 14.43
C GLY A 871 -7.79 -25.46 12.99
N PHE A 872 -7.39 -24.55 12.10
CA PHE A 872 -7.02 -24.77 10.70
C PHE A 872 -5.60 -24.23 10.39
N ALA A 873 -4.77 -23.96 11.41
CA ALA A 873 -3.44 -23.33 11.25
C ALA A 873 -2.50 -24.12 10.30
N THR A 874 -2.62 -25.44 10.26
CA THR A 874 -1.86 -26.33 9.37
C THR A 874 -2.62 -26.73 8.10
N ALA A 875 -3.83 -26.21 7.87
CA ALA A 875 -4.64 -26.53 6.70
C ALA A 875 -4.41 -25.51 5.59
N GLU A 876 -4.09 -26.00 4.39
CA GLU A 876 -3.95 -25.19 3.17
C GLU A 876 -5.29 -24.57 2.72
N GLU A 877 -6.42 -25.17 3.13
CA GLU A 877 -7.77 -24.74 2.77
C GLU A 877 -8.64 -24.49 4.02
N LEU A 878 -9.35 -23.36 4.04
CA LEU A 878 -10.27 -22.95 5.09
C LEU A 878 -11.74 -23.12 4.61
N PRO A 879 -12.46 -24.16 5.06
CA PRO A 879 -13.78 -24.50 4.55
C PRO A 879 -14.88 -23.64 5.18
N CYS A 880 -15.11 -22.45 4.64
CA CYS A 880 -16.21 -21.54 4.97
C CYS A 880 -17.56 -22.04 4.39
N ILE A 881 -17.95 -23.26 4.77
CA ILE A 881 -19.15 -23.99 4.32
C ILE A 881 -20.09 -24.23 5.52
N PRO A 882 -21.28 -23.61 5.61
CA PRO A 882 -22.15 -23.78 6.78
C PRO A 882 -22.69 -25.22 6.90
N THR A 883 -22.61 -25.79 8.09
CA THR A 883 -23.14 -27.13 8.41
C THR A 883 -24.15 -27.07 9.55
N ARG A 884 -25.01 -28.10 9.66
CA ARG A 884 -25.92 -28.24 10.81
C ARG A 884 -25.14 -28.73 12.02
N GLY A 885 -25.11 -27.91 13.07
CA GLY A 885 -24.40 -28.19 14.33
C GLY A 885 -24.03 -26.88 15.00
N PRO A 886 -23.34 -26.93 16.16
CA PRO A 886 -22.92 -25.73 16.88
C PRO A 886 -22.07 -24.80 16.01
N SER A 887 -22.19 -23.50 16.24
CA SER A 887 -21.37 -22.46 15.58
C SER A 887 -19.84 -22.63 15.79
N THR A 888 -19.40 -23.45 16.74
CA THR A 888 -18.01 -23.61 17.17
C THR A 888 -17.35 -24.92 16.73
N GLN A 889 -17.98 -25.73 15.87
CA GLN A 889 -17.47 -27.06 15.47
C GLN A 889 -17.34 -27.24 13.96
N GLY A 890 -16.33 -28.01 13.52
CA GLY A 890 -16.08 -28.32 12.10
C GLY A 890 -16.00 -27.06 11.23
N ASN A 891 -16.63 -27.09 10.06
CA ASN A 891 -16.66 -25.96 9.12
C ASN A 891 -17.30 -24.68 9.72
N ASN A 892 -18.20 -24.81 10.70
CA ASN A 892 -18.75 -23.65 11.40
C ASN A 892 -17.68 -22.94 12.25
N ALA A 893 -16.70 -23.68 12.79
CA ALA A 893 -15.56 -23.10 13.50
C ALA A 893 -14.66 -22.25 12.59
N ALA A 894 -14.55 -22.58 11.29
CA ALA A 894 -13.85 -21.73 10.32
C ALA A 894 -14.55 -20.38 10.19
N LEU A 895 -15.87 -20.37 9.90
CA LEU A 895 -16.69 -19.16 9.77
C LEU A 895 -16.72 -18.32 11.06
N SER A 896 -16.82 -18.97 12.22
CA SER A 896 -16.82 -18.30 13.53
C SER A 896 -15.42 -17.81 13.97
N GLY A 897 -14.35 -18.33 13.37
CA GLY A 897 -12.97 -17.93 13.65
C GLY A 897 -12.42 -16.79 12.78
N LEU A 898 -13.11 -16.40 11.70
CA LEU A 898 -12.69 -15.26 10.86
C LEU A 898 -12.59 -13.95 11.65
N GLY A 899 -11.61 -13.12 11.31
CA GLY A 899 -11.50 -11.74 11.83
C GLY A 899 -12.67 -10.85 11.42
N THR A 900 -12.66 -9.59 11.86
CA THR A 900 -13.70 -8.60 11.55
C THR A 900 -13.72 -8.26 10.06
N SER A 901 -12.57 -7.86 9.50
CA SER A 901 -12.42 -7.54 8.07
C SER A 901 -12.54 -8.79 7.20
N ASP A 902 -12.06 -9.94 7.66
CA ASP A 902 -12.16 -11.21 6.94
C ASP A 902 -13.61 -11.71 6.86
N TRP A 903 -14.39 -11.56 7.93
CA TRP A 903 -15.81 -11.87 7.95
C TRP A 903 -16.61 -11.01 6.97
N ASP A 904 -16.37 -9.69 7.00
CA ASP A 904 -17.00 -8.74 6.07
C ASP A 904 -16.58 -9.01 4.61
N THR A 905 -15.29 -9.33 4.38
CA THR A 905 -14.77 -9.78 3.07
C THR A 905 -15.54 -10.98 2.55
N ILE A 906 -15.73 -12.04 3.34
CA ILE A 906 -16.47 -13.24 2.93
C ILE A 906 -17.96 -12.92 2.69
N GLN A 907 -18.58 -12.08 3.52
CA GLN A 907 -19.97 -11.65 3.32
C GLN A 907 -20.16 -10.85 2.03
N ARG A 908 -19.25 -9.91 1.72
CA ARG A 908 -19.28 -9.14 0.47
C ARG A 908 -18.98 -10.02 -0.74
N LEU A 909 -17.92 -10.83 -0.69
CA LEU A 909 -17.52 -11.74 -1.78
C LEU A 909 -18.68 -12.66 -2.20
N ALA A 910 -19.41 -13.23 -1.24
CA ALA A 910 -20.60 -14.04 -1.52
C ALA A 910 -21.71 -13.27 -2.27
N LYS A 911 -21.99 -12.00 -1.89
CA LYS A 911 -22.93 -11.14 -2.61
C LYS A 911 -22.43 -10.81 -4.02
N GLN A 912 -21.16 -10.43 -4.16
CA GLN A 912 -20.60 -9.95 -5.42
C GLN A 912 -20.52 -11.04 -6.47
N LEU A 913 -20.08 -12.25 -6.10
CA LEU A 913 -20.12 -13.41 -6.99
C LEU A 913 -21.55 -13.73 -7.45
N ALA A 914 -22.54 -13.64 -6.56
CA ALA A 914 -23.95 -13.79 -6.92
C ALA A 914 -24.50 -12.65 -7.80
N GLY A 915 -23.89 -11.46 -7.76
CA GLY A 915 -24.15 -10.33 -8.64
C GLY A 915 -23.52 -10.49 -10.02
N LEU A 916 -22.25 -10.92 -10.09
CA LEU A 916 -21.54 -11.23 -11.33
C LEU A 916 -22.25 -12.35 -12.11
N LEU A 917 -22.61 -13.45 -11.43
CA LEU A 917 -23.42 -14.54 -12.00
C LEU A 917 -24.87 -14.14 -12.36
N ALA A 918 -25.28 -12.88 -12.13
CA ALA A 918 -26.59 -12.37 -12.54
C ALA A 918 -26.58 -11.58 -13.86
N GLN A 919 -25.40 -11.18 -14.37
CA GLN A 919 -25.32 -10.27 -15.51
C GLN A 919 -25.49 -11.02 -16.85
N PRO A 920 -26.21 -10.47 -17.87
CA PRO A 920 -26.47 -11.18 -19.13
C PRO A 920 -25.27 -11.31 -20.09
N THR A 921 -24.10 -10.86 -19.65
CA THR A 921 -22.89 -10.56 -20.43
C THR A 921 -21.64 -11.00 -19.68
N GLU A 922 -21.02 -12.09 -20.13
CA GLU A 922 -19.56 -12.23 -20.19
C GLU A 922 -19.17 -13.56 -20.86
N ASN A 923 -18.19 -13.54 -21.77
CA ASN A 923 -17.56 -14.75 -22.33
C ASN A 923 -16.54 -15.40 -21.36
N ARG A 924 -16.48 -14.93 -20.10
CA ARG A 924 -15.50 -15.35 -19.07
C ARG A 924 -15.96 -16.54 -18.22
N LEU A 925 -17.25 -16.87 -18.22
CA LEU A 925 -17.79 -18.00 -17.43
C LEU A 925 -17.69 -19.32 -18.23
N PRO A 926 -17.16 -20.42 -17.66
CA PRO A 926 -17.10 -21.72 -18.32
C PRO A 926 -18.48 -22.23 -18.76
N LYS A 927 -18.61 -22.70 -20.00
CA LYS A 927 -19.91 -23.06 -20.62
C LYS A 927 -20.65 -24.19 -19.91
N GLN A 928 -19.95 -25.05 -19.16
CA GLN A 928 -20.53 -26.15 -18.38
C GLN A 928 -21.01 -25.73 -16.98
N LEU A 929 -20.73 -24.50 -16.54
CA LEU A 929 -21.08 -24.02 -15.20
C LEU A 929 -22.58 -23.71 -15.09
N ASN A 930 -23.27 -24.32 -14.12
CA ASN A 930 -24.64 -23.96 -13.77
C ASN A 930 -24.67 -22.67 -12.94
N SER A 931 -24.44 -21.54 -13.61
CA SER A 931 -24.37 -20.20 -13.02
C SER A 931 -25.62 -19.85 -12.20
N ALA A 932 -26.81 -20.24 -12.67
CA ALA A 932 -28.07 -20.03 -11.96
C ALA A 932 -28.15 -20.80 -10.63
N ALA A 933 -27.73 -22.06 -10.59
CA ALA A 933 -27.71 -22.86 -9.37
C ALA A 933 -26.64 -22.36 -8.38
N LEU A 934 -25.44 -22.04 -8.86
CA LEU A 934 -24.37 -21.51 -8.02
C LEU A 934 -24.73 -20.13 -7.44
N ARG A 935 -25.30 -19.23 -8.25
CA ARG A 935 -25.83 -17.93 -7.81
C ARG A 935 -26.86 -18.09 -6.70
N ASN A 936 -27.84 -18.98 -6.88
CA ASN A 936 -28.87 -19.22 -5.87
C ASN A 936 -28.27 -19.81 -4.58
N GLY A 937 -27.27 -20.69 -4.70
CA GLY A 937 -26.50 -21.21 -3.56
C GLY A 937 -25.70 -20.14 -2.83
N LEU A 938 -25.09 -19.18 -3.54
CA LEU A 938 -24.35 -18.06 -2.97
C LEU A 938 -25.29 -17.03 -2.30
N LEU A 939 -26.48 -16.80 -2.85
CA LEU A 939 -27.52 -16.00 -2.17
C LEU A 939 -28.05 -16.70 -0.90
N ALA A 940 -28.19 -18.02 -0.93
CA ALA A 940 -28.52 -18.80 0.27
C ALA A 940 -27.39 -18.73 1.31
N PHE A 941 -26.13 -18.84 0.88
CA PHE A 941 -24.95 -18.69 1.73
C PHE A 941 -24.88 -17.30 2.38
N ALA A 942 -24.97 -16.22 1.59
CA ALA A 942 -24.99 -14.85 2.11
C ALA A 942 -26.15 -14.62 3.10
N LYS A 943 -27.34 -15.19 2.85
CA LYS A 943 -28.47 -15.16 3.79
C LYS A 943 -28.16 -15.95 5.08
N THR A 944 -27.46 -17.07 5.00
CA THR A 944 -27.02 -17.85 6.18
C THR A 944 -25.97 -17.08 7.00
N LEU A 945 -25.02 -16.40 6.36
CA LEU A 945 -24.04 -15.55 7.06
C LEU A 945 -24.70 -14.33 7.70
N ALA A 946 -25.72 -13.74 7.07
CA ALA A 946 -26.50 -12.64 7.64
C ALA A 946 -27.34 -13.07 8.87
N GLY A 947 -27.62 -14.36 9.02
CA GLY A 947 -28.27 -14.96 10.18
C GLY A 947 -27.32 -15.69 11.14
N TRP A 948 -26.00 -15.49 11.02
CA TRP A 948 -25.02 -16.16 11.88
C TRP A 948 -25.10 -15.67 13.33
N PRO A 949 -24.80 -16.52 14.33
CA PRO A 949 -24.70 -16.07 15.72
C PRO A 949 -23.73 -14.90 15.91
N LYS A 950 -24.03 -14.04 16.90
CA LYS A 950 -23.18 -12.89 17.26
C LYS A 950 -21.86 -13.37 17.86
N MET A 951 -20.86 -13.55 17.02
CA MET A 951 -19.48 -13.78 17.44
C MET A 951 -18.79 -12.47 17.81
N LEU A 952 -17.91 -12.52 18.81
CA LEU A 952 -16.88 -11.50 19.00
C LEU A 952 -15.76 -11.75 17.98
N ARG A 953 -15.39 -10.74 17.20
CA ARG A 953 -14.35 -10.80 16.16
C ARG A 953 -13.35 -9.67 16.37
N TYR A 954 -12.12 -9.90 15.93
CA TYR A 954 -11.01 -8.93 15.91
C TYR A 954 -10.07 -9.32 14.76
N ASP A 955 -9.36 -8.36 14.19
CA ASP A 955 -8.40 -8.62 13.10
C ASP A 955 -6.98 -8.88 13.62
N SER A 956 -6.64 -8.31 14.78
CA SER A 956 -5.34 -8.52 15.43
C SER A 956 -5.48 -8.62 16.96
N ILE A 957 -4.52 -9.29 17.58
CA ILE A 957 -4.41 -9.43 19.02
C ILE A 957 -2.94 -9.25 19.41
N GLN A 958 -2.67 -8.45 20.45
CA GLN A 958 -1.31 -8.12 20.89
C GLN A 958 -1.18 -8.22 22.41
N LEU A 959 -0.03 -8.72 22.87
CA LEU A 959 0.36 -8.73 24.27
C LEU A 959 1.05 -7.39 24.59
N GLN A 960 0.37 -6.51 25.32
CA GLN A 960 0.91 -5.21 25.73
C GLN A 960 1.89 -5.33 26.90
N GLU A 961 1.56 -6.22 27.85
CA GLU A 961 2.36 -6.45 29.05
C GLU A 961 2.14 -7.87 29.58
N ALA A 962 3.18 -8.48 30.15
CA ALA A 962 3.11 -9.71 30.93
C ALA A 962 3.94 -9.54 32.20
N LEU A 963 3.28 -9.56 33.36
CA LEU A 963 3.88 -9.24 34.65
C LEU A 963 3.63 -10.38 35.64
N CYS A 964 4.67 -10.78 36.36
CA CYS A 964 4.69 -11.96 37.22
C CYS A 964 5.37 -11.62 38.55
N ASN A 965 4.65 -10.92 39.44
CA ASN A 965 5.17 -10.43 40.72
C ASN A 965 4.62 -11.27 41.88
N GLN A 966 5.29 -11.24 43.04
CA GLN A 966 4.81 -11.91 44.25
C GLN A 966 3.41 -11.41 44.64
N GLY A 967 2.40 -12.29 44.48
CA GLY A 967 1.01 -12.01 44.84
C GLY A 967 0.14 -11.36 43.75
N TYR A 968 0.69 -10.94 42.60
CA TYR A 968 -0.08 -10.36 41.49
C TYR A 968 0.57 -10.70 40.15
N GLU A 969 -0.16 -11.45 39.31
CA GLU A 969 0.24 -11.78 37.94
C GLU A 969 -0.80 -11.24 36.94
N ARG A 970 -0.38 -10.67 35.81
CA ARG A 970 -1.28 -10.19 34.75
C ARG A 970 -0.75 -10.35 33.32
N LEU A 971 -1.68 -10.46 32.38
CA LEU A 971 -1.50 -10.24 30.95
C LEU A 971 -2.36 -9.04 30.51
N GLY A 972 -1.75 -8.03 29.89
CA GLY A 972 -2.46 -6.94 29.21
C GLY A 972 -2.63 -7.26 27.73
N ILE A 973 -3.86 -7.23 27.24
CA ILE A 973 -4.26 -7.75 25.94
C ILE A 973 -4.99 -6.65 25.17
N SER A 974 -4.52 -6.38 23.94
CA SER A 974 -5.16 -5.46 22.99
C SER A 974 -5.82 -6.25 21.87
N LEU A 975 -7.07 -5.91 21.54
CA LEU A 975 -7.79 -6.44 20.37
C LEU A 975 -8.00 -5.33 19.35
N GLY A 976 -7.41 -5.49 18.16
CA GLY A 976 -7.54 -4.56 17.04
C GLY A 976 -8.78 -4.85 16.19
N ASN A 977 -9.49 -3.79 15.80
CA ASN A 977 -10.69 -3.83 14.96
C ASN A 977 -11.78 -4.77 15.51
N LEU A 978 -12.18 -4.56 16.77
CA LEU A 978 -13.14 -5.38 17.49
C LEU A 978 -14.57 -5.21 16.95
N CYS A 979 -15.29 -6.30 16.74
CA CYS A 979 -16.69 -6.30 16.34
C CYS A 979 -17.54 -7.29 17.15
N LEU A 980 -18.76 -6.88 17.52
CA LEU A 980 -19.79 -7.74 18.10
C LEU A 980 -21.16 -7.45 17.46
N GLY A 981 -21.52 -8.25 16.47
CA GLY A 981 -22.79 -8.16 15.74
C GLY A 981 -22.88 -6.94 14.82
N HIS A 982 -23.25 -5.78 15.37
CA HIS A 982 -23.30 -4.48 14.65
C HIS A 982 -22.49 -3.38 15.36
N SER A 983 -21.97 -3.66 16.55
CA SER A 983 -21.08 -2.74 17.27
C SER A 983 -19.64 -2.99 16.85
N HIS A 984 -18.89 -1.93 16.61
CA HIS A 984 -17.56 -1.97 16.01
C HIS A 984 -16.67 -0.91 16.67
N TRP A 985 -15.44 -1.27 17.02
CA TRP A 985 -14.50 -0.44 17.76
C TRP A 985 -13.07 -0.63 17.22
N PRO A 986 -12.28 0.44 17.01
CA PRO A 986 -10.97 0.33 16.35
C PRO A 986 -9.93 -0.42 17.21
N ALA A 987 -10.04 -0.33 18.53
CA ALA A 987 -9.22 -1.08 19.49
C ALA A 987 -9.99 -1.29 20.80
N PHE A 988 -9.64 -2.34 21.55
CA PHE A 988 -10.15 -2.60 22.90
C PHE A 988 -9.07 -3.26 23.74
N ASP A 989 -8.65 -2.59 24.82
CA ASP A 989 -7.64 -3.10 25.75
C ASP A 989 -8.30 -3.57 27.05
N TYR A 990 -7.87 -4.73 27.54
CA TYR A 990 -8.27 -5.30 28.83
C TYR A 990 -7.10 -6.07 29.45
N ARG A 991 -7.18 -6.40 30.74
CA ARG A 991 -6.19 -7.27 31.40
C ARG A 991 -6.87 -8.52 31.97
N LEU A 992 -6.20 -9.66 31.82
CA LEU A 992 -6.50 -10.89 32.55
C LEU A 992 -5.45 -11.03 33.67
N ALA A 993 -5.89 -11.00 34.92
CA ALA A 993 -5.00 -11.00 36.09
C ALA A 993 -5.44 -12.03 37.15
N THR A 994 -4.58 -12.28 38.13
CA THR A 994 -4.92 -13.03 39.35
C THR A 994 -4.12 -12.54 40.55
N VAL A 995 -4.68 -12.69 41.75
CA VAL A 995 -4.15 -12.14 43.00
C VAL A 995 -4.12 -13.23 44.07
N ASP A 996 -2.99 -13.93 44.15
CA ASP A 996 -2.84 -15.16 44.90
C ASP A 996 -1.63 -15.06 45.86
N ILE A 997 -1.92 -14.95 47.15
CA ILE A 997 -0.88 -14.86 48.20
C ILE A 997 -0.42 -16.28 48.54
N GLU A 998 0.89 -16.51 48.67
CA GLU A 998 1.43 -17.81 49.11
C GLU A 998 0.80 -18.24 50.46
N PRO A 999 0.42 -19.53 50.64
CA PRO A 999 0.75 -20.69 49.80
C PRO A 999 -0.29 -21.02 48.72
N HIS A 1000 -1.17 -20.09 48.32
CA HIS A 1000 -2.25 -20.40 47.37
C HIS A 1000 -1.73 -20.53 45.91
N PRO A 1001 -2.10 -21.60 45.18
CA PRO A 1001 -1.63 -21.80 43.81
C PRO A 1001 -2.40 -20.92 42.80
N PHE A 1002 -1.70 -20.42 41.79
CA PHE A 1002 -2.18 -19.53 40.72
C PHE A 1002 -3.65 -19.70 40.30
N GLY A 1003 -4.34 -18.56 40.18
CA GLY A 1003 -5.70 -18.45 39.71
C GLY A 1003 -6.76 -18.77 40.77
N GLN A 1004 -6.53 -18.56 42.08
CA GLN A 1004 -7.60 -18.65 43.08
C GLN A 1004 -8.52 -17.44 43.01
N ASN A 1005 -7.97 -16.23 42.83
CA ASN A 1005 -8.73 -14.98 42.76
C ASN A 1005 -8.52 -14.22 41.43
N PRO A 1006 -8.96 -14.74 40.28
CA PRO A 1006 -8.77 -14.08 38.99
C PRO A 1006 -9.57 -12.78 38.87
N ARG A 1007 -9.09 -11.89 38.00
CA ARG A 1007 -9.69 -10.58 37.74
C ARG A 1007 -9.66 -10.30 36.25
N LEU A 1008 -10.73 -9.67 35.77
CA LEU A 1008 -10.82 -9.15 34.43
C LEU A 1008 -10.93 -7.62 34.55
N GLU A 1009 -9.85 -6.94 34.20
CA GLU A 1009 -9.70 -5.49 34.39
C GLU A 1009 -9.90 -4.75 33.06
N PHE A 1010 -10.60 -3.62 33.11
CA PHE A 1010 -10.85 -2.74 31.98
C PHE A 1010 -10.34 -1.33 32.34
N PRO A 1011 -9.09 -0.99 31.97
CA PRO A 1011 -8.48 0.30 32.31
C PRO A 1011 -9.24 1.50 31.73
N ASP A 1012 -9.06 2.67 32.34
CA ASP A 1012 -9.45 3.95 31.74
C ASP A 1012 -8.69 4.17 30.41
N GLY A 1013 -9.31 4.85 29.43
CA GLY A 1013 -8.82 4.93 28.05
C GLY A 1013 -9.70 4.16 27.06
N SER A 1014 -9.11 3.25 26.27
CA SER A 1014 -9.82 2.56 25.17
C SER A 1014 -11.06 1.80 25.66
N SER A 1015 -10.93 1.01 26.73
CA SER A 1015 -11.99 0.23 27.36
C SER A 1015 -13.23 1.06 27.72
N ARG A 1016 -13.03 2.33 28.11
CA ARG A 1016 -14.10 3.28 28.47
C ARG A 1016 -14.88 3.83 27.27
N ASN A 1017 -14.30 3.83 26.08
CA ASN A 1017 -15.02 4.17 24.83
C ASN A 1017 -15.78 2.96 24.25
N VAL A 1018 -15.52 1.75 24.77
CA VAL A 1018 -16.14 0.51 24.32
C VAL A 1018 -17.32 0.11 25.22
N LEU A 1019 -17.17 0.24 26.54
CA LEU A 1019 -18.17 -0.13 27.54
C LEU A 1019 -19.11 1.04 27.87
N GLN A 1020 -20.42 0.82 27.68
CA GLN A 1020 -21.46 1.85 27.77
C GLN A 1020 -21.68 2.38 29.19
N ASN A 1021 -21.52 1.53 30.21
CA ASN A 1021 -21.55 1.92 31.62
C ASN A 1021 -20.23 1.58 32.33
N TRP A 1022 -19.09 2.03 31.78
CA TRP A 1022 -17.80 1.94 32.48
C TRP A 1022 -17.78 2.85 33.71
N PHE A 1023 -17.30 2.31 34.84
CA PHE A 1023 -17.06 3.06 36.07
C PHE A 1023 -15.76 2.58 36.73
N ALA A 1024 -15.07 3.48 37.43
CA ALA A 1024 -13.92 3.10 38.26
C ALA A 1024 -14.41 2.33 39.49
N GLU A 1025 -14.01 1.07 39.59
CA GLU A 1025 -14.23 0.24 40.79
C GLU A 1025 -12.98 0.29 41.68
N SER A 1026 -11.80 0.23 41.06
CA SER A 1026 -10.53 0.40 41.74
C SER A 1026 -9.63 1.41 41.00
N THR A 1027 -8.79 2.09 41.77
CA THR A 1027 -7.79 3.06 41.28
C THR A 1027 -6.50 2.82 42.03
N ASP A 1028 -5.40 2.60 41.32
CA ASP A 1028 -4.05 2.50 41.90
C ASP A 1028 -3.03 3.33 41.09
N SER A 1029 -1.73 3.11 41.32
CA SER A 1029 -0.64 3.81 40.62
C SER A 1029 -0.61 3.58 39.10
N HIS A 1030 -1.37 2.62 38.57
CA HIS A 1030 -1.55 2.35 37.14
C HIS A 1030 -2.87 2.95 36.59
N GLY A 1031 -3.54 3.80 37.37
CA GLY A 1031 -4.77 4.49 37.00
C GLY A 1031 -6.05 3.81 37.50
N SER A 1032 -7.19 4.34 37.03
CA SER A 1032 -8.52 3.81 37.34
C SER A 1032 -8.89 2.65 36.41
N ARG A 1033 -9.62 1.67 36.93
CA ARG A 1033 -10.16 0.53 36.17
C ARG A 1033 -11.55 0.12 36.66
N LEU A 1034 -12.34 -0.43 35.74
CA LEU A 1034 -13.45 -1.31 36.08
C LEU A 1034 -12.86 -2.72 36.30
N GLU A 1035 -13.23 -3.41 37.38
CA GLU A 1035 -12.59 -4.66 37.81
C GLU A 1035 -13.64 -5.74 38.14
N LEU A 1036 -13.80 -6.74 37.26
CA LEU A 1036 -14.69 -7.88 37.50
C LEU A 1036 -13.92 -9.01 38.18
N ARG A 1037 -14.23 -9.27 39.45
CA ARG A 1037 -13.54 -10.26 40.29
C ARG A 1037 -14.19 -11.64 40.21
N PHE A 1038 -13.35 -12.68 40.25
CA PHE A 1038 -13.73 -14.08 40.33
C PHE A 1038 -13.02 -14.74 41.52
N ALA A 1039 -13.60 -15.80 42.07
CA ALA A 1039 -12.99 -16.63 43.10
C ALA A 1039 -13.33 -18.11 42.90
N ARG A 1040 -12.35 -19.00 43.12
CA ARG A 1040 -12.60 -20.44 43.09
C ARG A 1040 -13.51 -20.88 44.25
N PRO A 1041 -14.32 -21.95 44.08
CA PRO A 1041 -14.39 -22.80 42.89
C PRO A 1041 -15.32 -22.27 41.78
N ASN A 1042 -16.29 -21.38 42.11
CA ASN A 1042 -17.37 -20.96 41.21
C ASN A 1042 -18.08 -19.71 41.77
N ALA A 1043 -17.38 -18.57 41.82
CA ALA A 1043 -17.91 -17.31 42.30
C ALA A 1043 -17.40 -16.12 41.48
N MET A 1044 -18.22 -15.07 41.37
CA MET A 1044 -17.95 -13.83 40.66
C MET A 1044 -18.62 -12.66 41.39
N ASP A 1045 -18.09 -11.45 41.26
CA ASP A 1045 -18.74 -10.24 41.80
C ASP A 1045 -20.04 -9.92 41.05
N THR A 1046 -21.17 -10.32 41.66
CA THR A 1046 -22.51 -10.07 41.12
C THR A 1046 -22.96 -8.62 41.24
N ASN A 1047 -22.31 -7.80 42.08
CA ASN A 1047 -22.66 -6.39 42.26
C ASN A 1047 -22.05 -5.56 41.12
N VAL A 1048 -20.76 -5.75 40.84
CA VAL A 1048 -20.09 -5.18 39.67
C VAL A 1048 -20.79 -5.64 38.40
N TRP A 1049 -21.03 -6.96 38.24
CA TRP A 1049 -21.76 -7.50 37.09
C TRP A 1049 -23.17 -6.90 36.94
N GLY A 1050 -23.90 -6.75 38.05
CA GLY A 1050 -25.25 -6.17 38.07
C GLY A 1050 -25.33 -4.68 37.75
N ALA A 1051 -24.22 -3.94 37.91
CA ALA A 1051 -24.12 -2.52 37.56
C ALA A 1051 -23.82 -2.28 36.06
N LEU A 1052 -23.33 -3.29 35.33
CA LEU A 1052 -23.08 -3.21 33.89
C LEU A 1052 -24.37 -3.13 33.08
N SER A 1053 -24.34 -2.47 31.91
CA SER A 1053 -25.48 -2.50 30.99
C SER A 1053 -25.64 -3.89 30.37
N GLN A 1054 -26.82 -4.21 29.82
CA GLN A 1054 -27.03 -5.49 29.12
C GLN A 1054 -26.11 -5.67 27.91
N ASN A 1055 -25.68 -4.57 27.27
CA ASN A 1055 -24.72 -4.63 26.16
C ASN A 1055 -23.31 -4.93 26.66
N ASP A 1056 -22.92 -4.35 27.80
CA ASP A 1056 -21.62 -4.60 28.43
C ASP A 1056 -21.52 -6.02 28.99
N GLN A 1057 -22.60 -6.54 29.59
CA GLN A 1057 -22.73 -7.93 30.00
C GLN A 1057 -22.63 -8.90 28.80
N GLN A 1058 -23.23 -8.57 27.65
CA GLN A 1058 -23.08 -9.36 26.41
C GLN A 1058 -21.64 -9.29 25.88
N LEU A 1059 -21.01 -8.13 25.87
CA LEU A 1059 -19.64 -7.95 25.40
C LEU A 1059 -18.64 -8.71 26.29
N ILE A 1060 -18.64 -8.44 27.60
CA ILE A 1060 -17.73 -9.07 28.56
C ILE A 1060 -18.01 -10.57 28.67
N GLY A 1061 -19.27 -11.00 28.60
CA GLY A 1061 -19.62 -12.43 28.53
C GLY A 1061 -19.09 -13.13 27.28
N THR A 1062 -19.14 -12.47 26.12
CA THR A 1062 -18.59 -13.04 24.87
C THR A 1062 -17.05 -12.97 24.82
N LEU A 1063 -16.45 -11.96 25.45
CA LEU A 1063 -15.01 -11.89 25.70
C LEU A 1063 -14.57 -13.09 26.55
N ILE A 1064 -15.19 -13.32 27.71
CA ILE A 1064 -14.93 -14.45 28.60
C ILE A 1064 -15.14 -15.80 27.86
N LYS A 1065 -16.20 -15.92 27.04
CA LYS A 1065 -16.47 -17.10 26.20
C LYS A 1065 -15.34 -17.39 25.19
N THR A 1066 -14.63 -16.36 24.73
CA THR A 1066 -13.55 -16.45 23.72
C THR A 1066 -12.13 -16.36 24.29
N LEU A 1067 -11.93 -16.02 25.57
CA LEU A 1067 -10.61 -15.94 26.22
C LEU A 1067 -9.71 -17.17 25.94
N PRO A 1068 -10.18 -18.43 25.99
CA PRO A 1068 -9.32 -19.58 25.71
C PRO A 1068 -8.79 -19.64 24.27
N LEU A 1069 -9.49 -19.03 23.31
CA LEU A 1069 -9.01 -18.90 21.92
C LEU A 1069 -8.01 -17.75 21.81
N GLN A 1070 -8.32 -16.59 22.40
CA GLN A 1070 -7.42 -15.42 22.43
C GLN A 1070 -6.05 -15.76 23.06
N LEU A 1071 -6.02 -16.59 24.11
CA LEU A 1071 -4.78 -17.07 24.72
C LEU A 1071 -4.01 -18.07 23.85
N GLU A 1072 -4.67 -18.79 22.94
CA GLU A 1072 -3.99 -19.67 21.98
C GLU A 1072 -3.39 -18.87 20.80
N ASP A 1073 -4.01 -17.77 20.37
CA ASP A 1073 -3.41 -16.81 19.44
C ASP A 1073 -2.14 -16.20 20.03
N LEU A 1074 -2.25 -15.67 21.25
CA LEU A 1074 -1.12 -15.07 21.96
C LEU A 1074 0.00 -16.09 22.20
N LYS A 1075 -0.33 -17.36 22.44
CA LYS A 1075 0.65 -18.45 22.53
C LYS A 1075 1.35 -18.76 21.20
N GLN A 1076 0.70 -18.57 20.04
CA GLN A 1076 1.37 -18.68 18.74
C GLN A 1076 2.29 -17.48 18.46
N ALA A 1077 1.85 -16.26 18.77
CA ALA A 1077 2.64 -15.04 18.55
C ALA A 1077 3.79 -14.87 19.57
N TYR A 1078 3.60 -15.30 20.81
CA TYR A 1078 4.51 -15.14 21.94
C TYR A 1078 4.73 -16.48 22.68
N PRO A 1079 5.39 -17.48 22.04
CA PRO A 1079 5.53 -18.83 22.59
C PRO A 1079 6.35 -18.90 23.89
N ALA A 1080 7.23 -17.92 24.13
CA ALA A 1080 7.97 -17.78 25.38
C ALA A 1080 7.30 -16.73 26.28
N ALA A 1081 6.60 -17.19 27.32
CA ALA A 1081 5.99 -16.35 28.34
C ALA A 1081 6.53 -16.71 29.74
N SER A 1082 6.65 -15.71 30.62
CA SER A 1082 7.19 -15.86 31.99
C SER A 1082 6.40 -16.85 32.86
N ARG A 1083 5.12 -17.06 32.52
CA ARG A 1083 4.20 -17.98 33.17
C ARG A 1083 3.63 -18.93 32.10
N PRO A 1084 3.55 -20.26 32.34
CA PRO A 1084 3.07 -21.21 31.33
C PRO A 1084 1.67 -20.86 30.80
N TRP A 1085 1.50 -20.77 29.48
CA TRP A 1085 0.21 -20.49 28.83
C TRP A 1085 -0.92 -21.44 29.26
N GLN A 1086 -0.60 -22.68 29.65
CA GLN A 1086 -1.56 -23.66 30.16
C GLN A 1086 -2.25 -23.19 31.45
N ASP A 1087 -1.56 -22.46 32.34
CA ASP A 1087 -2.14 -21.93 33.57
C ASP A 1087 -3.18 -20.83 33.26
N TRP A 1088 -2.83 -19.90 32.36
CA TRP A 1088 -3.75 -18.87 31.85
C TRP A 1088 -4.96 -19.48 31.14
N GLN A 1089 -4.76 -20.51 30.31
CA GLN A 1089 -5.83 -21.22 29.61
C GLN A 1089 -6.77 -21.97 30.58
N ALA A 1090 -6.23 -22.63 31.61
CA ALA A 1090 -7.03 -23.24 32.67
C ALA A 1090 -7.83 -22.20 33.47
N MET A 1091 -7.24 -21.04 33.76
CA MET A 1091 -7.92 -19.94 34.42
C MET A 1091 -9.05 -19.36 33.56
N ALA A 1092 -8.80 -19.08 32.27
CA ALA A 1092 -9.83 -18.60 31.34
C ALA A 1092 -11.00 -19.59 31.18
N GLY A 1093 -10.73 -20.89 31.20
CA GLY A 1093 -11.76 -21.93 31.27
C GLY A 1093 -12.63 -21.81 32.52
N MET A 1094 -12.02 -21.57 33.69
CA MET A 1094 -12.72 -21.39 34.97
C MET A 1094 -13.59 -20.13 35.00
N LEU A 1095 -13.13 -18.98 34.47
CA LEU A 1095 -13.95 -17.77 34.33
C LEU A 1095 -15.20 -18.03 33.48
N ARG A 1096 -15.01 -18.68 32.32
CA ARG A 1096 -16.09 -19.05 31.38
C ARG A 1096 -17.13 -19.95 32.03
N ASP A 1097 -16.70 -20.97 32.76
CA ASP A 1097 -17.61 -21.95 33.33
C ASP A 1097 -18.30 -21.43 34.60
N THR A 1098 -17.62 -20.58 35.39
CA THR A 1098 -18.23 -19.81 36.49
C THR A 1098 -19.33 -18.88 35.98
N LEU A 1099 -19.07 -18.08 34.94
CA LEU A 1099 -20.07 -17.18 34.37
C LEU A 1099 -21.27 -17.97 33.81
N ARG A 1100 -21.02 -19.10 33.14
CA ARG A 1100 -22.07 -19.99 32.63
C ARG A 1100 -23.00 -20.48 33.73
N ASP A 1101 -22.44 -21.00 34.83
CA ASP A 1101 -23.22 -21.53 35.94
C ASP A 1101 -24.04 -20.46 36.67
N ILE A 1102 -23.49 -19.24 36.82
CA ILE A 1102 -24.21 -18.09 37.38
C ILE A 1102 -25.37 -17.69 36.48
N LEU A 1103 -25.18 -17.65 35.16
CA LEU A 1103 -26.24 -17.36 34.19
C LEU A 1103 -27.34 -18.43 34.21
N ILE A 1104 -26.98 -19.73 34.22
CA ILE A 1104 -27.94 -20.86 34.32
C ILE A 1104 -28.76 -20.78 35.62
N ARG A 1105 -28.14 -20.51 36.76
CA ARG A 1105 -28.86 -20.33 38.04
C ARG A 1105 -29.83 -19.15 37.97
N THR A 1106 -29.43 -18.06 37.32
CA THR A 1106 -30.22 -16.83 37.19
C THR A 1106 -31.41 -17.00 36.23
N THR A 1107 -31.30 -17.81 35.18
CA THR A 1107 -32.41 -18.12 34.26
C THR A 1107 -33.35 -19.18 34.83
N ALA A 1108 -32.84 -20.21 35.52
CA ALA A 1108 -33.66 -21.23 36.18
C ALA A 1108 -34.64 -20.64 37.20
N LEU A 1109 -34.21 -19.59 37.92
CA LEU A 1109 -35.05 -18.83 38.86
C LEU A 1109 -36.16 -17.99 38.20
N ARG A 1110 -36.18 -17.85 36.87
CA ARG A 1110 -37.17 -17.03 36.12
C ARG A 1110 -38.22 -17.83 35.36
N GLY A 1111 -38.17 -19.17 35.39
CA GLY A 1111 -39.32 -20.01 35.03
C GLY A 1111 -39.72 -20.05 33.54
N THR A 1112 -38.79 -19.83 32.60
CA THR A 1112 -39.02 -20.03 31.16
C THR A 1112 -38.51 -21.39 30.66
N PRO A 1113 -39.17 -22.02 29.67
CA PRO A 1113 -38.79 -23.33 29.16
C PRO A 1113 -37.50 -23.29 28.32
N ALA A 1114 -36.80 -24.43 28.27
CA ALA A 1114 -35.51 -24.57 27.59
C ALA A 1114 -35.60 -24.26 26.08
N GLY A 1115 -34.73 -23.38 25.60
CA GLY A 1115 -34.70 -22.96 24.19
C GLY A 1115 -33.64 -21.90 23.84
N ILE A 1116 -32.67 -21.64 24.71
CA ILE A 1116 -31.53 -20.73 24.47
C ILE A 1116 -30.28 -21.39 25.06
N GLU A 1117 -29.44 -21.98 24.21
CA GLU A 1117 -28.25 -22.75 24.65
C GLU A 1117 -27.07 -22.62 23.65
N GLU A 1118 -27.03 -21.54 22.84
CA GLU A 1118 -25.89 -21.14 22.00
C GLU A 1118 -25.23 -19.85 22.49
#